data_AF-A0AAN6PUR9-F1
#
_entry.id   AF-A0AAN6PUR9-F1
#
_cell.length_a   1.000
_cell.length_b   1.000
_cell.length_c   1.000
_cell.angle_alpha   90.00
_cell.angle_beta   90.00
_cell.angle_gamma   90.00
#
_symmetry.space_group_name_H-M   'P 1'
#
loop_
_entity.id
_entity.type
_entity.pdbx_description
1 polymer ?
#
loop_
_entity_poly.entity_id
_entity_poly.type
_entity_poly.pdbx_seq_one_letter_code
_entity_poly.pdbx_strand_id
1 'polypeptide(L)'
;MARGSFKKPLLALNRIIGHTSAKNHITKIHIGNVGALDDDRHEKHLKKAQEDRVKQDERERSRRSFQQRRKEDEERAHQNDPPEIAARYGTKTGDVLAKTDSIQKLAADTNNAGMAVSFIARVHHVRCMSSKLAFVIFRDQIELVQGVLAYREGEVSENFVRWAEHVITESFVHVEGRLQRPPETIKGCSIHELEVQIDKMHVVVPVKEHLPVDPFSMDRVEEDKETHQQEAMASTRVRVSNRIAYLRTPTAQSIFRINSAICSAFRSVLEGHSFIEIHTPKLMPGATESGAEVFRVNYFGRTAFLAQSPQLSKQMSISSDFGRVFEIGPVFRAEDSNTHRHLTEYTGMDLEMAINTDYHEALHIIDDLMKNIFKAVYTRCRREIDIVKTRFPHDDLVWLNQTPILTFKEAVDLLNSSGWTDDHGHQASEHQDLSTRAEIRIGELIKEKYKTDYYIIDKFPASARPFYTYLDPEDPRITNSFDIFLRGQEITTGGQRIHRADLLKERMLKAGVEPNGVEEYMSGFEFGILPHAGCGIGLERIVFLMLNLGDIRNASLFPRDPKSLQENKDAVIRLPHPEADTIRYAYDYEHGIPNLELPPVEKLIANYGDATNTSWLDDRYRVWRHESTGAAIGYAEESGYALVMGNPLCDSRQYQLVIRAFLQYIRSHKDLRPLWLLVGPEVEEILGSKLGWRTLSCVAEERVPIESAKKVGKKERQAEDAGVTIHEHPVGQPLPQEFRDRCNKRIQDWKNNRKGTKQVHITEVRPWVDMEHRRYLWAETREGEIAALCVLHRLSPANGYQIKFALDFPGSPSGTIEALISAAIQALASAGVQNVTFGAGALPEMVTGGNLDGVRARILSKTYKTIAQQLKLINKSEFREKFGTKNDLVYICYPFMGLGVSGGRTLIKFFEDEI
;
A
#
# COMPACT_ATOMS: atom_id res chain seq x y z
N MET A 1 -42.74 10.73 -39.36
CA MET A 1 -43.19 9.93 -38.20
C MET A 1 -44.63 10.28 -37.87
N ALA A 2 -45.52 9.29 -37.74
CA ALA A 2 -46.92 9.53 -37.43
C ALA A 2 -47.11 10.05 -35.99
N ARG A 3 -47.86 11.15 -35.83
CA ARG A 3 -48.30 11.71 -34.53
C ARG A 3 -49.11 10.66 -33.76
N GLY A 4 -48.46 9.78 -32.99
CA GLY A 4 -49.16 8.73 -32.23
C GLY A 4 -48.31 7.63 -31.59
N SER A 5 -47.04 7.47 -31.96
CA SER A 5 -46.20 6.35 -31.47
C SER A 5 -45.98 6.32 -29.95
N PHE A 6 -45.93 7.49 -29.28
CA PHE A 6 -45.73 7.57 -27.82
C PHE A 6 -47.02 7.45 -26.98
N LYS A 7 -48.21 7.40 -27.60
CA LYS A 7 -49.49 7.48 -26.86
C LYS A 7 -49.74 6.25 -25.98
N LYS A 8 -49.48 5.03 -26.48
CA LYS A 8 -49.78 3.78 -25.76
C LYS A 8 -48.90 3.53 -24.52
N PRO A 9 -47.56 3.74 -24.56
CA PRO A 9 -46.72 3.63 -23.36
C PRO A 9 -47.04 4.71 -22.30
N LEU A 10 -47.33 5.95 -22.73
CA LEU A 10 -47.73 7.04 -21.83
C LEU A 10 -49.11 6.81 -21.21
N LEU A 11 -50.04 6.17 -21.91
CA LEU A 11 -51.36 5.79 -21.39
C LEU A 11 -51.27 4.68 -20.32
N ALA A 12 -50.30 3.78 -20.43
CA ALA A 12 -50.01 2.80 -19.38
C ALA A 12 -49.45 3.50 -18.13
N LEU A 13 -48.56 4.49 -18.29
CA LEU A 13 -48.10 5.35 -17.19
C LEU A 13 -49.27 6.11 -16.53
N ASN A 14 -50.20 6.64 -17.31
CA ASN A 14 -51.41 7.34 -16.83
C ASN A 14 -52.33 6.45 -15.99
N ARG A 15 -52.45 5.15 -16.29
CA ARG A 15 -53.31 4.22 -15.54
C ARG A 15 -52.78 3.85 -14.16
N ILE A 16 -51.48 4.04 -13.91
CA ILE A 16 -50.82 3.70 -12.63
C ILE A 16 -50.60 4.91 -11.72
N ILE A 17 -50.59 6.12 -12.28
CA ILE A 17 -50.28 7.35 -11.53
C ILE A 17 -51.54 8.03 -10.95
N GLY A 18 -52.74 7.52 -11.25
CA GLY A 18 -54.00 8.09 -10.76
C GLY A 18 -54.33 9.39 -11.49
N HIS A 19 -55.53 9.46 -12.05
CA HIS A 19 -56.06 10.71 -12.58
C HIS A 19 -56.55 11.59 -11.43
N THR A 20 -56.06 12.83 -11.36
CA THR A 20 -56.96 13.98 -11.19
C THR A 20 -56.53 15.12 -12.10
N SER A 21 -57.50 15.53 -12.90
CA SER A 21 -57.56 16.79 -13.62
C SER A 21 -57.66 17.96 -12.63
N ALA A 22 -57.29 19.15 -13.11
CA ALA A 22 -57.61 20.48 -12.56
C ALA A 22 -56.79 20.96 -11.34
N LYS A 23 -56.11 22.11 -11.53
CA LYS A 23 -55.60 23.05 -10.51
C LYS A 23 -54.82 22.41 -9.35
N ASN A 24 -53.50 22.23 -9.53
CA ASN A 24 -52.61 22.05 -8.38
C ASN A 24 -52.44 23.38 -7.65
N HIS A 25 -53.35 23.65 -6.72
CA HIS A 25 -53.02 24.41 -5.53
C HIS A 25 -51.89 23.67 -4.78
N ILE A 26 -50.72 24.33 -4.73
CA ILE A 26 -49.80 24.41 -3.59
C ILE A 26 -49.86 23.21 -2.62
N THR A 27 -49.13 22.15 -2.94
CA THR A 27 -48.46 21.33 -1.91
C THR A 27 -47.00 21.23 -2.32
N LYS A 28 -46.10 21.84 -1.52
CA LYS A 28 -44.65 21.78 -1.76
C LYS A 28 -44.22 20.31 -1.81
N ILE A 29 -43.45 19.91 -2.82
CA ILE A 29 -42.94 18.54 -2.93
C ILE A 29 -42.10 18.19 -1.70
N HIS A 30 -42.35 16.99 -1.17
CA HIS A 30 -41.60 16.46 -0.04
C HIS A 30 -40.24 15.96 -0.52
N ILE A 31 -39.21 16.79 -0.35
CA ILE A 31 -37.82 16.48 -0.70
C ILE A 31 -37.08 15.65 0.38
N GLY A 32 -37.81 15.10 1.36
CA GLY A 32 -37.25 14.41 2.52
C GLY A 32 -36.91 15.38 3.67
N ASN A 33 -36.51 14.81 4.82
CA ASN A 33 -35.99 15.57 5.95
C ASN A 33 -34.53 15.97 5.67
N VAL A 34 -34.32 17.14 5.07
CA VAL A 34 -32.96 17.62 4.76
C VAL A 34 -32.10 17.83 6.03
N GLY A 35 -32.73 18.07 7.19
CA GLY A 35 -32.03 18.14 8.48
C GLY A 35 -31.49 16.78 8.96
N ALA A 36 -31.93 15.65 8.39
CA ALA A 36 -31.35 14.33 8.68
C ALA A 36 -29.94 14.15 8.10
N LEU A 37 -29.46 15.11 7.30
CA LEU A 37 -28.08 15.18 6.82
C LEU A 37 -27.15 15.87 7.84
N ASP A 38 -27.70 16.37 8.95
CA ASP A 38 -26.92 16.95 10.05
C ASP A 38 -26.49 15.82 10.97
N ASP A 39 -25.22 15.45 10.87
CA ASP A 39 -24.59 14.40 11.64
C ASP A 39 -23.36 14.98 12.35
N ASP A 40 -23.46 15.18 13.66
CA ASP A 40 -22.40 15.70 14.53
C ASP A 40 -21.08 14.94 14.36
N ARG A 41 -21.15 13.63 14.09
CA ARG A 41 -19.96 12.80 13.86
C ARG A 41 -19.30 13.14 12.53
N HIS A 42 -20.11 13.32 11.49
CA HIS A 42 -19.65 13.71 10.17
C HIS A 42 -19.03 15.12 10.19
N GLU A 43 -19.64 16.07 10.88
CA GLU A 43 -19.11 17.43 11.04
C GLU A 43 -17.76 17.44 11.78
N LYS A 44 -17.63 16.67 12.88
CA LYS A 44 -16.34 16.50 13.58
C LYS A 44 -15.26 15.89 12.69
N HIS A 45 -15.61 14.90 11.87
CA HIS A 45 -14.66 14.30 10.93
C HIS A 45 -14.22 15.29 9.84
N LEU A 46 -15.14 16.09 9.32
CA LEU A 46 -14.84 17.13 8.33
C LEU A 46 -13.93 18.22 8.91
N LYS A 47 -14.22 18.69 10.13
CA LYS A 47 -13.39 19.68 10.81
C LYS A 47 -11.98 19.17 11.09
N LYS A 48 -11.85 17.92 11.52
CA LYS A 48 -10.54 17.28 11.68
C LYS A 48 -9.77 17.22 10.37
N ALA A 49 -10.43 16.87 9.26
CA ALA A 49 -9.81 16.85 7.94
C ALA A 49 -9.31 18.24 7.49
N GLN A 50 -10.07 19.30 7.78
CA GLN A 50 -9.64 20.69 7.56
C GLN A 50 -8.37 21.03 8.36
N GLU A 51 -8.36 20.76 9.66
CA GLU A 51 -7.21 21.03 10.53
C GLU A 51 -5.96 20.24 10.11
N ASP A 52 -6.12 18.97 9.77
CA ASP A 52 -5.00 18.11 9.35
C ASP A 52 -4.40 18.60 8.02
N ARG A 53 -5.23 19.07 7.08
CA ARG A 53 -4.77 19.67 5.82
C ARG A 53 -3.97 20.95 6.06
N VAL A 54 -4.45 21.83 6.93
CA VAL A 54 -3.76 23.09 7.28
C VAL A 54 -2.42 22.83 7.95
N LYS A 55 -2.38 21.90 8.92
CA LYS A 55 -1.13 21.49 9.60
C LYS A 55 -0.10 20.97 8.59
N GLN A 56 -0.55 20.26 7.55
CA GLN A 56 0.34 19.79 6.49
C GLN A 56 0.96 20.97 5.71
N ASP A 57 0.15 21.95 5.30
CA ASP A 57 0.63 23.14 4.58
C ASP A 57 1.56 24.00 5.45
N GLU A 58 1.22 24.18 6.72
CA GLU A 58 2.02 24.93 7.69
C GLU A 58 3.39 24.28 7.90
N ARG A 59 3.44 22.94 7.98
CA ARG A 59 4.70 22.18 8.01
C ARG A 59 5.52 22.42 6.76
N GLU A 60 4.91 22.41 5.57
CA GLU A 60 5.62 22.69 4.32
C GLU A 60 6.14 24.13 4.22
N ARG A 61 5.34 25.13 4.65
CA ARG A 61 5.76 26.53 4.69
C ARG A 61 6.88 26.75 5.70
N SER A 62 6.73 26.20 6.91
CA SER A 62 7.75 26.25 7.96
C SER A 62 9.05 25.58 7.51
N ARG A 63 8.96 24.49 6.75
CA ARG A 63 10.12 23.84 6.14
C ARG A 63 10.85 24.77 5.17
N ARG A 64 10.12 25.44 4.26
CA ARG A 64 10.73 26.37 3.29
C ARG A 64 11.37 27.55 4.01
N SER A 65 10.70 28.13 5.01
CA SER A 65 11.24 29.27 5.76
C SER A 65 12.45 28.88 6.62
N PHE A 66 12.43 27.70 7.25
CA PHE A 66 13.56 27.18 8.02
C PHE A 66 14.79 26.94 7.13
N GLN A 67 14.61 26.33 5.96
CA GLN A 67 15.69 26.13 4.98
C GLN A 67 16.28 27.46 4.50
N GLN A 68 15.42 28.45 4.24
CA GLN A 68 15.86 29.77 3.82
C GLN A 68 16.65 30.50 4.92
N ARG A 69 16.14 30.54 6.16
CA ARG A 69 16.83 31.16 7.31
C ARG A 69 18.19 30.51 7.56
N ARG A 70 18.28 29.18 7.47
CA ARG A 70 19.56 28.47 7.62
C ARG A 70 20.58 28.90 6.57
N LYS A 71 20.14 29.07 5.32
CA LYS A 71 21.02 29.51 4.23
C LYS A 71 21.51 30.93 4.48
N GLU A 72 20.62 31.83 4.87
CA GLU A 72 20.95 33.23 5.20
C GLU A 72 21.90 33.33 6.41
N ASP A 73 21.69 32.52 7.45
CA ASP A 73 22.56 32.47 8.63
C ASP A 73 23.95 31.90 8.30
N GLU A 74 24.04 30.87 7.46
CA GLU A 74 25.31 30.29 6.97
C GLU A 74 26.08 31.32 6.12
N GLU A 75 25.41 32.00 5.18
CA GLU A 75 26.00 33.06 4.36
C GLU A 75 26.50 34.23 5.21
N ARG A 76 25.71 34.68 6.20
CA ARG A 76 26.13 35.74 7.13
C ARG A 76 27.34 35.31 7.98
N ALA A 77 27.38 34.06 8.43
CA ALA A 77 28.51 33.53 9.17
C ALA A 77 29.79 33.50 8.32
N HIS A 78 29.70 33.04 7.07
CA HIS A 78 30.82 33.03 6.13
C HIS A 78 31.35 34.43 5.79
N GLN A 79 30.50 35.45 5.77
CA GLN A 79 30.92 36.84 5.56
C GLN A 79 31.70 37.43 6.74
N ASN A 80 31.42 36.97 7.96
CA ASN A 80 32.05 37.49 9.18
C ASN A 80 33.37 36.77 9.54
N ASP A 81 33.58 35.56 9.02
CA ASP A 81 34.80 34.80 9.22
C ASP A 81 35.85 35.09 8.12
N PRO A 82 37.16 35.03 8.42
CA PRO A 82 38.20 35.03 7.39
C PRO A 82 37.96 33.93 6.35
N PRO A 83 38.26 34.15 5.05
CA PRO A 83 37.98 33.18 3.98
C PRO A 83 38.53 31.77 4.24
N GLU A 84 39.70 31.69 4.89
CA GLU A 84 40.34 30.43 5.25
C GLU A 84 39.57 29.62 6.31
N ILE A 85 38.87 30.30 7.23
CA ILE A 85 38.03 29.66 8.27
C ILE A 85 36.65 29.35 7.70
N ALA A 86 36.05 30.29 6.95
CA ALA A 86 34.76 30.09 6.28
C ALA A 86 34.78 28.85 5.36
N ALA A 87 35.90 28.56 4.70
CA ALA A 87 36.06 27.37 3.85
C ALA A 87 36.05 26.03 4.60
N ARG A 88 36.24 26.03 5.93
CA ARG A 88 36.34 24.82 6.77
C ARG A 88 35.00 24.24 7.19
N TYR A 89 33.90 24.99 7.02
CA TYR A 89 32.57 24.53 7.39
C TYR A 89 31.48 24.98 6.42
N GLY A 90 30.27 24.43 6.57
CA GLY A 90 29.13 24.74 5.71
C GLY A 90 28.63 23.54 4.91
N THR A 91 27.82 23.80 3.90
CA THR A 91 27.16 22.78 3.08
C THR A 91 27.91 22.60 1.75
N LYS A 92 28.44 21.40 1.50
CA LYS A 92 29.10 21.01 0.25
C LYS A 92 28.47 19.75 -0.32
N THR A 93 27.34 19.92 -1.00
CA THR A 93 26.67 18.82 -1.70
C THR A 93 27.31 18.60 -3.07
N GLY A 94 27.56 17.35 -3.42
CA GLY A 94 27.99 16.95 -4.76
C GLY A 94 27.41 15.58 -5.11
N ASP A 95 27.35 15.27 -6.40
CA ASP A 95 26.82 13.99 -6.89
C ASP A 95 27.74 12.80 -6.55
N VAL A 96 29.03 13.10 -6.30
CA VAL A 96 30.05 12.12 -5.90
C VAL A 96 30.70 12.58 -4.59
N LEU A 97 30.72 11.71 -3.60
CA LEU A 97 31.35 11.96 -2.30
C LEU A 97 32.86 11.76 -2.38
N ALA A 98 33.61 12.52 -1.57
CA ALA A 98 35.04 12.32 -1.43
C ALA A 98 35.37 10.92 -0.92
N LYS A 99 36.45 10.32 -1.43
CA LYS A 99 36.97 9.07 -0.89
C LYS A 99 37.57 9.35 0.49
N THR A 100 37.05 8.70 1.51
CA THR A 100 37.45 8.89 2.90
C THR A 100 37.64 7.54 3.61
N ASP A 101 38.28 7.55 4.78
CA ASP A 101 38.39 6.36 5.61
C ASP A 101 37.07 6.11 6.39
N SER A 102 36.82 4.85 6.76
CA SER A 102 35.70 4.51 7.66
C SER A 102 36.14 4.64 9.11
N ILE A 103 35.21 5.05 9.98
CA ILE A 103 35.43 5.11 11.43
C ILE A 103 35.82 3.73 11.98
N GLN A 104 35.38 2.64 11.34
CA GLN A 104 35.74 1.27 11.72
C GLN A 104 37.24 1.01 11.68
N LYS A 105 37.96 1.61 10.73
CA LYS A 105 39.43 1.53 10.69
C LYS A 105 40.08 2.33 11.83
N LEU A 106 39.46 3.43 12.22
CA LEU A 106 39.93 4.27 13.34
C LEU A 106 39.76 3.55 14.68
N ALA A 107 38.71 2.75 14.84
CA ALA A 107 38.46 1.93 16.02
C ALA A 107 39.48 0.79 16.22
N ALA A 108 40.22 0.39 15.18
CA ALA A 108 41.03 -0.82 15.17
C ALA A 108 42.40 -0.68 15.87
N ASP A 109 42.89 0.54 16.12
CA ASP A 109 44.16 0.76 16.81
C ASP A 109 44.11 2.03 17.70
N THR A 110 44.19 1.81 19.02
CA THR A 110 44.13 2.84 20.05
C THR A 110 45.43 3.63 20.20
N ASN A 111 46.51 3.27 19.49
CA ASN A 111 47.77 4.00 19.47
C ASN A 111 47.81 5.14 18.44
N ASN A 112 46.73 5.36 17.69
CA ASN A 112 46.66 6.34 16.61
C ASN A 112 46.48 7.81 17.06
N ALA A 113 46.71 8.12 18.34
CA ALA A 113 46.66 9.49 18.83
C ALA A 113 47.65 10.38 18.07
N GLY A 114 47.22 11.56 17.64
CA GLY A 114 47.97 12.52 16.84
C GLY A 114 47.82 12.35 15.32
N MET A 115 47.26 11.23 14.84
CA MET A 115 47.06 11.00 13.41
C MET A 115 45.96 11.90 12.84
N ALA A 116 46.19 12.43 11.64
CA ALA A 116 45.18 13.12 10.86
C ALA A 116 44.17 12.12 10.27
N VAL A 117 42.90 12.44 10.34
CA VAL A 117 41.80 11.58 9.88
C VAL A 117 40.83 12.35 9.00
N SER A 118 40.23 11.65 8.05
CA SER A 118 39.20 12.17 7.17
C SER A 118 38.15 11.10 6.92
N PHE A 119 36.90 11.33 7.34
CA PHE A 119 35.80 10.37 7.25
C PHE A 119 34.47 11.03 6.92
N ILE A 120 33.56 10.27 6.33
CA ILE A 120 32.15 10.66 6.16
C ILE A 120 31.29 9.85 7.12
N ALA A 121 30.49 10.53 7.94
CA ALA A 121 29.64 9.89 8.94
C ALA A 121 28.35 10.67 9.16
N ARG A 122 27.38 10.03 9.82
CA ARG A 122 26.15 10.71 10.26
C ARG A 122 26.43 11.49 11.53
N VAL A 123 25.90 12.70 11.64
CA VAL A 123 25.80 13.43 12.91
C VAL A 123 24.74 12.73 13.75
N HIS A 124 25.16 11.93 14.73
CA HIS A 124 24.25 11.15 15.56
C HIS A 124 23.60 12.01 16.65
N HIS A 125 24.40 12.87 17.29
CA HIS A 125 23.95 13.80 18.32
C HIS A 125 24.93 14.98 18.41
N VAL A 126 24.44 16.17 18.75
CA VAL A 126 25.26 17.37 19.01
C VAL A 126 24.96 17.87 20.42
N ARG A 127 25.99 18.10 21.23
CA ARG A 127 25.88 18.66 22.57
C ARG A 127 26.72 19.93 22.65
N CYS A 128 26.06 21.08 22.63
CA CYS A 128 26.70 22.38 22.82
C CYS A 128 26.95 22.64 24.31
N MET A 129 28.16 23.07 24.64
CA MET A 129 28.53 23.46 26.01
C MET A 129 28.61 24.97 26.17
N SER A 130 29.04 25.69 25.12
CA SER A 130 29.10 27.15 25.04
C SER A 130 29.21 27.59 23.58
N SER A 131 29.27 28.91 23.30
CA SER A 131 29.57 29.42 21.95
C SER A 131 30.97 29.04 21.42
N LYS A 132 31.83 28.49 22.29
CA LYS A 132 33.21 28.13 21.98
C LYS A 132 33.49 26.63 22.03
N LEU A 133 32.51 25.79 22.42
CA LEU A 133 32.71 24.35 22.55
C LEU A 133 31.43 23.58 22.25
N ALA A 134 31.52 22.65 21.30
CA ALA A 134 30.50 21.65 21.01
C ALA A 134 31.11 20.25 20.90
N PHE A 135 30.39 19.26 21.40
CA PHE A 135 30.68 17.84 21.19
C PHE A 135 29.74 17.28 20.14
N VAL A 136 30.27 16.59 19.14
CA VAL A 136 29.50 15.96 18.06
C VAL A 136 29.74 14.47 18.11
N ILE A 137 28.70 13.66 18.24
CA ILE A 137 28.81 12.21 18.12
C ILE A 137 28.63 11.86 16.65
N PHE A 138 29.64 11.25 16.04
CA PHE A 138 29.57 10.74 14.67
C PHE A 138 29.26 9.25 14.69
N ARG A 139 28.34 8.81 13.83
CA ARG A 139 28.01 7.40 13.64
C ARG A 139 28.34 6.93 12.23
N ASP A 140 29.07 5.83 12.15
CA ASP A 140 29.25 5.03 10.94
C ASP A 140 28.87 3.57 11.24
N GLN A 141 27.68 3.18 10.80
CA GLN A 141 27.07 1.88 11.09
C GLN A 141 26.98 1.60 12.60
N ILE A 142 27.78 0.65 13.11
CA ILE A 142 27.84 0.26 14.52
C ILE A 142 28.85 1.08 15.33
N GLU A 143 29.69 1.89 14.66
CA GLU A 143 30.71 2.70 15.33
C GLU A 143 30.20 4.08 15.69
N LEU A 144 30.58 4.52 16.88
CA LEU A 144 30.37 5.86 17.40
C LEU A 144 31.71 6.43 17.86
N VAL A 145 32.02 7.66 17.42
CA VAL A 145 33.18 8.43 17.88
C VAL A 145 32.75 9.83 18.28
N GLN A 146 33.33 10.35 19.36
CA GLN A 146 33.15 11.74 19.76
C GLN A 146 34.08 12.64 18.94
N GLY A 147 33.54 13.73 18.44
CA GLY A 147 34.27 14.86 17.91
C GLY A 147 34.20 16.06 18.87
N VAL A 148 35.30 16.77 18.99
CA VAL A 148 35.45 17.99 19.79
C VAL A 148 35.66 19.17 18.85
N LEU A 149 34.66 20.06 18.80
CA LEU A 149 34.74 21.32 18.06
C LEU A 149 34.90 22.46 19.08
N ALA A 150 36.15 22.88 19.28
CA ALA A 150 36.52 23.94 20.22
C ALA A 150 37.12 25.13 19.47
N TYR A 151 36.76 26.35 19.89
CA TYR A 151 37.35 27.60 19.38
C TYR A 151 38.88 27.56 19.51
N ARG A 152 39.56 27.86 18.41
CA ARG A 152 41.01 27.96 18.31
C ARG A 152 41.34 29.15 17.43
N GLU A 153 42.09 30.10 17.97
CA GLU A 153 42.45 31.33 17.26
C GLU A 153 43.11 31.00 15.91
N GLY A 154 42.63 31.60 14.83
CA GLY A 154 43.12 31.33 13.46
C GLY A 154 42.69 30.01 12.83
N GLU A 155 42.01 29.12 13.55
CA GLU A 155 41.64 27.79 13.05
C GLU A 155 40.14 27.49 13.08
N VAL A 156 39.48 27.75 14.22
CA VAL A 156 38.06 27.45 14.46
C VAL A 156 37.39 28.66 15.12
N SER A 157 36.43 29.27 14.43
CA SER A 157 35.67 30.43 14.92
C SER A 157 34.47 30.04 15.79
N GLU A 158 33.91 31.01 16.53
CA GLU A 158 32.62 30.83 17.23
C GLU A 158 31.46 30.60 16.24
N ASN A 159 31.55 31.18 15.04
CA ASN A 159 30.58 30.97 13.98
C ASN A 159 30.58 29.52 13.47
N PHE A 160 31.75 28.89 13.37
CA PHE A 160 31.85 27.46 13.05
C PHE A 160 31.20 26.60 14.16
N VAL A 161 31.50 26.87 15.44
CA VAL A 161 30.87 26.15 16.57
C VAL A 161 29.33 26.31 16.54
N ARG A 162 28.84 27.53 16.36
CA ARG A 162 27.40 27.82 16.24
C ARG A 162 26.76 27.18 15.00
N TRP A 163 27.48 27.10 13.88
CA TRP A 163 26.98 26.41 12.70
C TRP A 163 26.75 24.92 12.98
N ALA A 164 27.70 24.26 13.66
CA ALA A 164 27.60 22.85 13.99
C ALA A 164 26.40 22.52 14.89
N GLU A 165 26.01 23.43 15.79
CA GLU A 165 24.79 23.34 16.61
C GLU A 165 23.51 23.20 15.76
N HIS A 166 23.46 23.88 14.62
CA HIS A 166 22.28 23.93 13.75
C HIS A 166 22.31 22.85 12.65
N VAL A 167 23.32 21.98 12.65
CA VAL A 167 23.35 20.81 11.77
C VAL A 167 22.29 19.81 12.26
N ILE A 168 21.28 19.60 11.42
CA ILE A 168 20.22 18.63 11.70
C ILE A 168 20.85 17.24 11.85
N THR A 169 20.57 16.57 12.96
CA THR A 169 21.01 15.20 13.22
C THR A 169 20.59 14.27 12.08
N GLU A 170 21.33 13.18 11.89
CA GLU A 170 21.22 12.25 10.79
C GLU A 170 21.65 12.80 9.41
N SER A 171 22.07 14.06 9.31
CA SER A 171 22.80 14.55 8.14
C SER A 171 24.15 13.85 8.03
N PHE A 172 24.61 13.56 6.81
CA PHE A 172 25.98 13.14 6.60
C PHE A 172 26.89 14.35 6.52
N VAL A 173 28.04 14.23 7.18
CA VAL A 173 29.10 15.23 7.18
C VAL A 173 30.42 14.58 6.78
N HIS A 174 31.22 15.31 6.02
CA HIS A 174 32.65 15.03 5.84
C HIS A 174 33.42 15.78 6.92
N VAL A 175 34.22 15.06 7.69
CA VAL A 175 35.01 15.59 8.82
C VAL A 175 36.48 15.37 8.54
N GLU A 176 37.28 16.41 8.70
CA GLU A 176 38.74 16.33 8.79
C GLU A 176 39.18 16.80 10.18
N GLY A 177 40.15 16.10 10.77
CA GLY A 177 40.63 16.43 12.10
C GLY A 177 41.81 15.56 12.54
N ARG A 178 42.11 15.58 13.83
CA ARG A 178 43.17 14.76 14.45
C ARG A 178 42.62 13.94 15.59
N LEU A 179 43.09 12.70 15.72
CA LEU A 179 42.77 11.86 16.87
C LEU A 179 43.51 12.35 18.12
N GLN A 180 42.85 12.36 19.26
CA GLN A 180 43.45 12.64 20.57
C GLN A 180 42.85 11.75 21.65
N ARG A 181 43.55 11.62 22.78
CA ARG A 181 43.01 10.92 23.95
C ARG A 181 42.08 11.86 24.71
N PRO A 182 40.87 11.41 25.08
CA PRO A 182 39.98 12.22 25.88
C PRO A 182 40.50 12.32 27.33
N PRO A 183 40.12 13.36 28.10
CA PRO A 183 40.47 13.46 29.52
C PRO A 183 39.90 12.33 30.37
N GLU A 184 38.73 11.82 30.00
CA GLU A 184 38.04 10.69 30.62
C GLU A 184 37.48 9.76 29.54
N THR A 185 37.33 8.47 29.88
CA THR A 185 36.78 7.45 28.99
C THR A 185 35.36 7.80 28.52
N ILE A 186 35.12 7.77 27.21
CA ILE A 186 33.86 8.19 26.60
C ILE A 186 32.88 7.01 26.56
N LYS A 187 32.09 6.85 27.63
CA LYS A 187 31.13 5.73 27.76
C LYS A 187 29.99 5.75 26.74
N GLY A 188 29.67 6.91 26.15
CA GLY A 188 28.56 7.08 25.22
C GLY A 188 28.86 6.74 23.76
N CYS A 189 30.08 6.29 23.45
CA CYS A 189 30.55 5.94 22.11
C CYS A 189 31.13 4.52 22.12
N SER A 190 31.25 3.84 20.97
CA SER A 190 31.95 2.54 20.88
C SER A 190 33.47 2.71 20.96
N ILE A 191 33.96 3.86 20.50
CA ILE A 191 35.36 4.26 20.64
C ILE A 191 35.48 5.09 21.92
N HIS A 192 36.01 4.45 22.96
CA HIS A 192 36.06 5.02 24.31
C HIS A 192 37.33 5.84 24.61
N GLU A 193 38.46 5.47 23.97
CA GLU A 193 39.81 5.93 24.30
C GLU A 193 40.35 6.99 23.34
N LEU A 194 39.59 7.33 22.30
CA LEU A 194 39.96 8.31 21.29
C LEU A 194 38.78 9.22 20.96
N GLU A 195 39.08 10.49 20.69
CA GLU A 195 38.14 11.47 20.14
C GLU A 195 38.81 12.24 19.00
N VAL A 196 37.98 12.87 18.16
CA VAL A 196 38.44 13.63 16.99
C VAL A 196 38.43 15.12 17.33
N GLN A 197 39.60 15.76 17.40
CA GLN A 197 39.71 17.21 17.37
C GLN A 197 39.35 17.69 15.95
N ILE A 198 38.21 18.35 15.80
CA ILE A 198 37.67 18.72 14.48
C ILE A 198 38.41 19.94 13.93
N ASP A 199 38.91 19.84 12.71
CA ASP A 199 39.54 20.93 11.95
C ASP A 199 38.64 21.45 10.82
N LYS A 200 37.91 20.55 10.14
CA LYS A 200 36.91 20.88 9.11
C LYS A 200 35.70 19.96 9.22
N MET A 201 34.52 20.49 8.87
CA MET A 201 33.28 19.73 8.87
C MET A 201 32.29 20.31 7.86
N HIS A 202 31.94 19.54 6.84
CA HIS A 202 30.99 19.96 5.80
C HIS A 202 29.78 19.03 5.73
N VAL A 203 28.57 19.58 5.66
CA VAL A 203 27.37 18.79 5.36
C VAL A 203 27.40 18.37 3.89
N VAL A 204 27.46 17.06 3.65
CA VAL A 204 27.52 16.48 2.30
C VAL A 204 26.18 15.89 1.85
N VAL A 205 25.38 15.38 2.79
CA VAL A 205 23.99 14.96 2.54
C VAL A 205 23.10 15.54 3.65
N PRO A 206 22.38 16.65 3.38
CA PRO A 206 21.55 17.28 4.37
C PRO A 206 20.26 16.50 4.61
N VAL A 207 19.89 16.34 5.87
CA VAL A 207 18.51 16.00 6.25
C VAL A 207 17.67 17.27 6.14
N LYS A 208 16.53 17.20 5.44
CA LYS A 208 15.66 18.35 5.17
C LYS A 208 14.74 18.69 6.34
N GLU A 209 14.37 17.70 7.14
CA GLU A 209 13.42 17.78 8.24
C GLU A 209 13.88 16.83 9.35
N HIS A 210 13.71 17.24 10.62
CA HIS A 210 13.97 16.34 11.74
C HIS A 210 13.14 15.07 11.60
N LEU A 211 13.76 13.92 11.90
CA LEU A 211 13.02 12.67 11.94
C LEU A 211 11.97 12.72 13.04
N PRO A 212 10.80 12.08 12.86
CA PRO A 212 9.76 12.02 13.90
C PRO A 212 10.29 11.46 15.24
N VAL A 213 11.23 10.53 15.15
CA VAL A 213 12.00 10.01 16.29
C VAL A 213 13.45 9.88 15.84
N ASP A 214 14.37 10.47 16.60
CA ASP A 214 15.79 10.42 16.28
C ASP A 214 16.40 9.06 16.72
N PRO A 215 17.35 8.50 15.94
CA PRO A 215 17.97 7.22 16.29
C PRO A 215 18.77 7.24 17.59
N PHE A 216 19.29 8.39 18.03
CA PHE A 216 20.06 8.49 19.27
C PHE A 216 19.14 8.25 20.48
N SER A 217 18.00 8.93 20.56
CA SER A 217 17.00 8.74 21.61
C SER A 217 16.35 7.36 21.56
N MET A 218 16.11 6.83 20.35
CA MET A 218 15.48 5.52 20.18
C MET A 218 16.32 4.35 20.71
N ASP A 219 17.65 4.53 20.73
CA ASP A 219 18.59 3.52 21.23
C ASP A 219 18.91 3.69 22.71
N ARG A 220 18.21 4.57 23.45
CA ARG A 220 18.42 4.72 24.89
C ARG A 220 17.59 3.73 25.70
N VAL A 221 18.11 3.39 26.88
CA VAL A 221 17.41 2.61 27.92
C VAL A 221 17.22 3.48 29.16
N GLU A 222 16.13 3.23 29.87
CA GLU A 222 15.86 3.75 31.21
C GLU A 222 15.86 2.58 32.20
N GLU A 223 16.27 2.85 33.43
CA GLU A 223 16.17 1.89 34.52
C GLU A 223 14.79 2.02 35.17
N ASP A 224 14.03 0.93 35.17
CA ASP A 224 12.78 0.86 35.90
C ASP A 224 13.06 0.93 37.41
N LYS A 225 12.35 1.83 38.09
CA LYS A 225 12.65 2.17 39.49
C LYS A 225 12.25 1.09 40.49
N GLU A 226 11.34 0.19 40.12
CA GLU A 226 10.84 -0.86 41.02
C GLU A 226 11.57 -2.18 40.80
N THR A 227 11.83 -2.53 39.54
CA THR A 227 12.42 -3.80 39.13
C THR A 227 13.92 -3.71 38.89
N HIS A 228 14.49 -2.50 38.83
CA HIS A 228 15.88 -2.23 38.44
C HIS A 228 16.26 -2.81 37.06
N GLN A 229 15.26 -3.11 36.23
CA GLN A 229 15.47 -3.63 34.88
C GLN A 229 15.72 -2.49 33.89
N GLN A 230 16.60 -2.71 32.92
CA GLN A 230 16.81 -1.76 31.84
C GLN A 230 15.75 -1.98 30.76
N GLU A 231 14.94 -0.95 30.51
CA GLU A 231 13.92 -0.95 29.48
C GLU A 231 14.27 0.01 28.35
N ALA A 232 14.02 -0.39 27.10
CA ALA A 232 14.19 0.50 25.96
C ALA A 232 13.18 1.66 26.01
N MET A 233 13.67 2.90 25.93
CA MET A 233 12.82 4.11 25.98
C MET A 233 11.77 4.13 24.87
N ALA A 234 12.13 3.64 23.67
CA ALA A 234 11.22 3.54 22.56
C ALA A 234 10.49 2.19 22.58
N SER A 235 9.16 2.21 22.76
CA SER A 235 8.34 0.99 22.71
C SER A 235 8.45 0.26 21.36
N THR A 236 8.14 -1.04 21.35
CA THR A 236 8.13 -1.86 20.11
C THR A 236 7.30 -1.22 19.01
N ARG A 237 6.15 -0.63 19.33
CA ARG A 237 5.29 0.09 18.37
C ARG A 237 6.03 1.25 17.72
N VAL A 238 6.74 2.08 18.49
CA VAL A 238 7.52 3.22 17.96
C VAL A 238 8.63 2.73 17.04
N ARG A 239 9.36 1.68 17.43
CA ARG A 239 10.44 1.09 16.63
C ARG A 239 9.93 0.49 15.32
N VAL A 240 8.79 -0.19 15.32
CA VAL A 240 8.18 -0.77 14.12
C VAL A 240 7.61 0.31 13.20
N SER A 241 6.91 1.33 13.75
CA SER A 241 6.37 2.43 12.94
C SER A 241 7.45 3.34 12.35
N ASN A 242 8.62 3.45 12.99
CA ASN A 242 9.76 4.24 12.52
C ASN A 242 10.93 3.33 12.11
N ARG A 243 10.63 2.22 11.41
CA ARG A 243 11.57 1.12 11.20
C ARG A 243 12.91 1.57 10.60
N ILE A 244 12.91 2.46 9.62
CA ILE A 244 14.14 2.95 9.00
C ILE A 244 15.03 3.70 10.01
N ALA A 245 14.44 4.50 10.90
CA ALA A 245 15.19 5.20 11.94
C ALA A 245 15.79 4.19 12.95
N TYR A 246 14.99 3.21 13.38
CA TYR A 246 15.45 2.13 14.26
C TYR A 246 16.58 1.32 13.64
N LEU A 247 16.47 0.93 12.37
CA LEU A 247 17.49 0.14 11.68
C LEU A 247 18.84 0.85 11.58
N ARG A 248 18.91 2.15 11.84
CA ARG A 248 20.18 2.88 11.87
C ARG A 248 20.88 2.80 13.24
N THR A 249 20.21 2.37 14.30
CA THR A 249 20.86 2.27 15.61
C THR A 249 21.96 1.19 15.57
N PRO A 250 23.07 1.37 16.32
CA PRO A 250 24.11 0.36 16.43
C PRO A 250 23.57 -1.01 16.85
N THR A 251 22.59 -1.02 17.77
CA THR A 251 21.88 -2.22 18.23
C THR A 251 21.20 -2.96 17.08
N ALA A 252 20.36 -2.27 16.29
CA ALA A 252 19.66 -2.90 15.18
C ALA A 252 20.63 -3.38 14.08
N GLN A 253 21.63 -2.56 13.74
CA GLN A 253 22.69 -2.93 12.81
C GLN A 253 23.43 -4.20 13.25
N SER A 254 23.67 -4.37 14.55
CA SER A 254 24.31 -5.54 15.15
C SER A 254 23.42 -6.78 15.06
N ILE A 255 22.13 -6.67 15.40
CA ILE A 255 21.15 -7.77 15.26
C ILE A 255 21.14 -8.32 13.82
N PHE A 256 21.11 -7.44 12.81
CA PHE A 256 21.04 -7.88 11.41
C PHE A 256 22.37 -8.38 10.82
N ARG A 257 23.51 -8.00 11.41
CA ARG A 257 24.81 -8.64 11.11
C ARG A 257 24.85 -10.07 11.66
N ILE A 258 24.36 -10.27 12.89
CA ILE A 258 24.23 -11.60 13.50
C ILE A 258 23.28 -12.47 12.68
N ASN A 259 22.12 -11.93 12.29
CA ASN A 259 21.17 -12.60 11.39
C ASN A 259 21.85 -13.06 10.08
N SER A 260 22.61 -12.17 9.43
CA SER A 260 23.36 -12.50 8.21
C SER A 260 24.43 -13.58 8.44
N ALA A 261 25.14 -13.52 9.57
CA ALA A 261 26.15 -14.50 9.96
C ALA A 261 25.55 -15.90 10.16
N ILE A 262 24.33 -16.00 10.71
CA ILE A 262 23.58 -17.26 10.82
C ILE A 262 23.32 -17.84 9.43
N CYS A 263 22.79 -17.07 8.48
CA CYS A 263 22.54 -17.56 7.12
C CYS A 263 23.82 -18.00 6.40
N SER A 264 24.95 -17.31 6.64
CA SER A 264 26.24 -17.70 6.09
C SER A 264 26.75 -19.01 6.69
N ALA A 265 26.63 -19.17 8.01
CA ALA A 265 27.04 -20.39 8.71
C ALA A 265 26.15 -21.58 8.30
N PHE A 266 24.83 -21.38 8.20
CA PHE A 266 23.88 -22.40 7.75
C PHE A 266 24.27 -22.98 6.38
N ARG A 267 24.47 -22.11 5.38
CA ARG A 267 24.94 -22.51 4.04
C ARG A 267 26.28 -23.24 4.09
N SER A 268 27.27 -22.63 4.73
CA SER A 268 28.64 -23.18 4.75
C SER A 268 28.71 -24.57 5.38
N VAL A 269 27.95 -24.82 6.45
CA VAL A 269 27.93 -26.12 7.13
C VAL A 269 27.23 -27.17 6.26
N LEU A 270 26.07 -26.85 5.68
CA LEU A 270 25.32 -27.80 4.85
C LEU A 270 26.03 -28.14 3.54
N GLU A 271 26.66 -27.16 2.89
CA GLU A 271 27.55 -27.39 1.74
C GLU A 271 28.72 -28.32 2.13
N GLY A 272 29.28 -28.15 3.34
CA GLY A 272 30.28 -29.07 3.90
C GLY A 272 29.79 -30.50 4.08
N HIS A 273 28.48 -30.70 4.27
CA HIS A 273 27.80 -31.99 4.28
C HIS A 273 27.22 -32.41 2.91
N SER A 274 27.68 -31.76 1.82
CA SER A 274 27.26 -32.04 0.44
C SER A 274 25.76 -31.84 0.17
N PHE A 275 25.11 -30.91 0.88
CA PHE A 275 23.77 -30.49 0.52
C PHE A 275 23.79 -29.52 -0.67
N ILE A 276 22.71 -29.51 -1.43
CA ILE A 276 22.49 -28.63 -2.59
C ILE A 276 21.45 -27.56 -2.21
N GLU A 277 21.79 -26.28 -2.42
CA GLU A 277 20.83 -25.19 -2.28
C GLU A 277 19.79 -25.25 -3.42
N ILE A 278 18.51 -25.22 -3.08
CA ILE A 278 17.39 -25.20 -4.02
C ILE A 278 16.55 -23.93 -3.85
N HIS A 279 15.84 -23.53 -4.90
CA HIS A 279 14.92 -22.38 -4.88
C HIS A 279 13.55 -22.81 -5.37
N THR A 280 12.56 -22.78 -4.48
CA THR A 280 11.24 -23.35 -4.76
C THR A 280 10.20 -22.25 -4.99
N PRO A 281 9.19 -22.48 -5.86
CA PRO A 281 8.15 -21.50 -6.12
C PRO A 281 7.32 -21.26 -4.85
N LYS A 282 7.01 -19.99 -4.58
CA LYS A 282 6.16 -19.60 -3.44
C LYS A 282 4.70 -19.42 -3.81
N LEU A 283 4.36 -19.54 -5.09
CA LEU A 283 2.99 -19.57 -5.60
C LEU A 283 2.61 -21.01 -5.91
N MET A 284 1.56 -21.50 -5.27
CA MET A 284 1.07 -22.86 -5.40
C MET A 284 -0.34 -22.89 -5.98
N PRO A 285 -0.70 -23.95 -6.72
CA PRO A 285 -2.04 -24.09 -7.31
C PRO A 285 -3.12 -24.43 -6.27
N GLY A 286 -2.76 -24.96 -5.11
CA GLY A 286 -3.68 -25.37 -4.05
C GLY A 286 -3.17 -25.05 -2.64
N ALA A 287 -4.03 -25.28 -1.64
CA ALA A 287 -3.67 -25.25 -0.22
C ALA A 287 -3.16 -26.64 0.18
N THR A 288 -1.88 -26.76 0.51
CA THR A 288 -1.18 -28.05 0.40
C THR A 288 -0.85 -28.77 1.70
N GLU A 289 -0.83 -28.08 2.85
CA GLU A 289 -0.20 -28.63 4.06
C GLU A 289 -1.15 -28.94 5.22
N SER A 290 -2.30 -28.27 5.30
CA SER A 290 -3.29 -28.47 6.35
C SER A 290 -4.55 -27.69 5.99
N GLY A 291 -5.72 -28.05 6.52
CA GLY A 291 -6.93 -27.22 6.43
C GLY A 291 -6.83 -25.85 7.12
N ALA A 292 -5.61 -25.31 7.31
CA ALA A 292 -5.29 -24.02 7.86
C ALA A 292 -5.55 -22.88 6.87
N GLU A 293 -5.62 -21.66 7.41
CA GLU A 293 -5.75 -20.46 6.60
C GLU A 293 -4.52 -20.26 5.70
N VAL A 294 -4.77 -19.90 4.43
CA VAL A 294 -3.73 -19.65 3.41
C VAL A 294 -3.96 -18.31 2.74
N PHE A 295 -2.87 -17.61 2.40
CA PHE A 295 -2.97 -16.37 1.62
C PHE A 295 -3.33 -16.68 0.17
N ARG A 296 -4.38 -16.00 -0.33
CA ARG A 296 -4.85 -16.11 -1.72
C ARG A 296 -4.31 -14.94 -2.53
N VAL A 297 -3.85 -15.26 -3.74
CA VAL A 297 -3.31 -14.30 -4.71
C VAL A 297 -4.12 -14.42 -6.00
N ASN A 298 -4.58 -13.29 -6.55
CA ASN A 298 -5.13 -13.27 -7.90
C ASN A 298 -3.98 -13.37 -8.91
N TYR A 299 -3.96 -14.48 -9.64
CA TYR A 299 -2.89 -14.83 -10.55
C TYR A 299 -3.42 -14.88 -12.00
N PHE A 300 -3.59 -13.72 -12.63
CA PHE A 300 -4.13 -13.59 -13.99
C PHE A 300 -5.58 -14.11 -14.14
N GLY A 301 -6.45 -13.84 -13.15
CA GLY A 301 -7.86 -14.25 -13.17
C GLY A 301 -8.12 -15.67 -12.65
N ARG A 302 -7.07 -16.40 -12.27
CA ARG A 302 -7.14 -17.65 -11.49
C ARG A 302 -6.61 -17.41 -10.08
N THR A 303 -6.97 -18.26 -9.13
CA THR A 303 -6.46 -18.19 -7.76
C THR A 303 -5.16 -18.97 -7.65
N ALA A 304 -4.16 -18.37 -7.03
CA ALA A 304 -2.97 -19.04 -6.52
C ALA A 304 -2.86 -18.81 -5.00
N PHE A 305 -2.01 -19.59 -4.34
CA PHE A 305 -1.81 -19.51 -2.89
C PHE A 305 -0.32 -19.30 -2.56
N LEU A 306 -0.03 -18.62 -1.46
CA LEU A 306 1.35 -18.53 -0.96
C LEU A 306 1.74 -19.79 -0.17
N ALA A 307 2.95 -20.28 -0.40
CA ALA A 307 3.48 -21.48 0.25
C ALA A 307 3.68 -21.30 1.76
N GLN A 308 3.03 -22.14 2.57
CA GLN A 308 3.18 -22.09 4.03
C GLN A 308 4.51 -22.65 4.55
N SER A 309 5.17 -23.45 3.73
CA SER A 309 6.56 -23.88 3.86
C SER A 309 7.01 -24.48 2.51
N PRO A 310 8.32 -24.71 2.29
CA PRO A 310 8.79 -25.43 1.11
C PRO A 310 8.70 -26.96 1.25
N GLN A 311 7.92 -27.50 2.22
CA GLN A 311 7.95 -28.91 2.60
C GLN A 311 7.61 -29.87 1.45
N LEU A 312 6.68 -29.51 0.57
CA LEU A 312 6.38 -30.36 -0.59
C LEU A 312 7.55 -30.40 -1.58
N SER A 313 8.08 -29.23 -1.94
CA SER A 313 9.14 -29.11 -2.95
C SER A 313 10.46 -29.72 -2.50
N LYS A 314 10.82 -29.63 -1.22
CA LYS A 314 12.04 -30.28 -0.72
C LYS A 314 11.95 -31.81 -0.75
N GLN A 315 10.78 -32.40 -0.46
CA GLN A 315 10.56 -33.84 -0.62
C GLN A 315 10.55 -34.29 -2.09
N MET A 316 9.92 -33.53 -2.99
CA MET A 316 9.99 -33.82 -4.43
C MET A 316 11.42 -33.75 -4.96
N SER A 317 12.27 -32.90 -4.38
CA SER A 317 13.69 -32.86 -4.72
C SER A 317 14.43 -34.14 -4.28
N ILE A 318 14.07 -34.73 -3.13
CA ILE A 318 14.58 -36.05 -2.73
C ILE A 318 14.12 -37.15 -3.70
N SER A 319 12.85 -37.13 -4.13
CA SER A 319 12.34 -38.03 -5.18
C SER A 319 13.08 -37.84 -6.51
N SER A 320 13.59 -36.64 -6.78
CA SER A 320 14.34 -36.30 -7.99
C SER A 320 15.85 -36.52 -7.85
N ASP A 321 16.27 -37.45 -6.97
CA ASP A 321 17.67 -37.89 -6.77
C ASP A 321 18.66 -36.82 -6.27
N PHE A 322 18.19 -35.68 -5.75
CA PHE A 322 19.12 -34.67 -5.20
C PHE A 322 19.83 -35.13 -3.91
N GLY A 323 19.30 -36.14 -3.22
CA GLY A 323 19.89 -36.76 -2.03
C GLY A 323 19.84 -35.89 -0.77
N ARG A 324 20.35 -34.65 -0.81
CA ARG A 324 20.41 -33.70 0.32
C ARG A 324 20.18 -32.28 -0.20
N VAL A 325 19.16 -31.61 0.29
CA VAL A 325 18.78 -30.27 -0.18
C VAL A 325 18.52 -29.31 0.98
N PHE A 326 18.78 -28.03 0.76
CA PHE A 326 18.35 -26.97 1.66
C PHE A 326 17.83 -25.75 0.91
N GLU A 327 17.05 -24.92 1.59
CA GLU A 327 16.55 -23.65 1.07
C GLU A 327 16.57 -22.58 2.16
N ILE A 328 16.96 -21.35 1.79
CA ILE A 328 16.70 -20.15 2.59
C ILE A 328 15.69 -19.30 1.82
N GLY A 329 14.48 -19.15 2.33
CA GLY A 329 13.41 -18.46 1.59
C GLY A 329 12.26 -17.96 2.47
N PRO A 330 11.36 -17.14 1.91
CA PRO A 330 10.21 -16.64 2.63
C PRO A 330 9.19 -17.75 2.88
N VAL A 331 8.58 -17.70 4.06
CA VAL A 331 7.56 -18.63 4.55
C VAL A 331 6.37 -17.85 5.08
N PHE A 332 5.15 -18.28 4.73
CA PHE A 332 3.93 -17.52 4.99
C PHE A 332 2.98 -18.24 5.98
N ARG A 333 2.46 -17.51 6.96
CA ARG A 333 1.45 -17.99 7.91
C ARG A 333 0.25 -17.05 7.85
N ALA A 334 -0.92 -17.55 7.46
CA ALA A 334 -2.11 -16.71 7.30
C ALA A 334 -3.00 -16.65 8.55
N GLU A 335 -2.60 -17.31 9.63
CA GLU A 335 -3.31 -17.29 10.91
C GLU A 335 -3.38 -15.86 11.48
N ASP A 336 -4.56 -15.44 11.95
CA ASP A 336 -4.75 -14.14 12.63
C ASP A 336 -4.20 -14.15 14.08
N SER A 337 -2.89 -14.40 14.21
CA SER A 337 -2.18 -14.45 15.48
C SER A 337 -1.22 -13.25 15.61
N ASN A 338 -1.55 -12.31 16.48
CA ASN A 338 -0.73 -11.12 16.73
C ASN A 338 -0.09 -11.14 18.12
N THR A 339 0.83 -12.08 18.34
CA THR A 339 1.61 -12.20 19.60
C THR A 339 3.03 -11.61 19.44
N HIS A 340 3.85 -11.63 20.50
CA HIS A 340 5.26 -11.23 20.45
C HIS A 340 6.16 -12.29 19.78
N ARG A 341 5.61 -13.42 19.33
CA ARG A 341 6.36 -14.59 18.82
C ARG A 341 6.03 -14.97 17.38
N HIS A 342 4.96 -14.43 16.81
CA HIS A 342 4.47 -14.80 15.49
C HIS A 342 4.60 -13.66 14.47
N LEU A 343 4.84 -14.05 13.22
CA LEU A 343 4.85 -13.21 12.03
C LEU A 343 4.02 -13.90 10.95
N THR A 344 3.44 -13.14 10.03
CA THR A 344 2.70 -13.68 8.87
C THR A 344 3.61 -13.97 7.68
N GLU A 345 4.79 -13.36 7.65
CA GLU A 345 5.88 -13.63 6.71
C GLU A 345 7.20 -13.63 7.49
N TYR A 346 7.98 -14.69 7.36
CA TYR A 346 9.29 -14.85 7.99
C TYR A 346 10.25 -15.63 7.07
N THR A 347 11.53 -15.71 7.44
CA THR A 347 12.55 -16.42 6.65
C THR A 347 12.74 -17.82 7.20
N GLY A 348 12.38 -18.83 6.41
CA GLY A 348 12.67 -20.24 6.68
C GLY A 348 14.06 -20.63 6.21
N MET A 349 14.75 -21.43 7.02
CA MET A 349 15.94 -22.18 6.66
C MET A 349 15.56 -23.66 6.75
N ASP A 350 15.27 -24.25 5.60
CA ASP A 350 14.72 -25.59 5.46
C ASP A 350 15.78 -26.55 4.93
N LEU A 351 15.73 -27.81 5.38
CA LEU A 351 16.54 -28.87 4.81
C LEU A 351 15.76 -30.20 4.77
N GLU A 352 16.16 -31.06 3.85
CA GLU A 352 15.64 -32.43 3.71
C GLU A 352 16.78 -33.31 3.18
N MET A 353 16.87 -34.55 3.67
CA MET A 353 17.88 -35.51 3.21
C MET A 353 17.36 -36.94 3.20
N ALA A 354 17.83 -37.72 2.24
CA ALA A 354 17.70 -39.17 2.26
C ALA A 354 18.44 -39.76 3.48
N ILE A 355 17.82 -40.74 4.12
CA ILE A 355 18.36 -41.48 5.28
C ILE A 355 18.50 -42.96 4.92
N ASN A 356 19.44 -43.64 5.58
CA ASN A 356 19.72 -45.05 5.27
C ASN A 356 19.05 -46.01 6.25
N THR A 357 19.18 -45.71 7.53
CA THR A 357 18.81 -46.61 8.63
C THR A 357 17.83 -45.96 9.59
N ASP A 358 18.10 -44.73 10.01
CA ASP A 358 17.35 -44.06 11.06
C ASP A 358 17.32 -42.54 10.86
N TYR A 359 16.22 -41.89 11.26
CA TYR A 359 16.08 -40.42 11.15
C TYR A 359 17.01 -39.66 12.09
N HIS A 360 17.60 -40.34 13.09
CA HIS A 360 18.69 -39.80 13.90
C HIS A 360 19.90 -39.40 13.06
N GLU A 361 20.09 -39.96 11.85
CA GLU A 361 21.09 -39.48 10.89
C GLU A 361 20.88 -37.99 10.55
N ALA A 362 19.63 -37.59 10.30
CA ALA A 362 19.28 -36.20 10.05
C ALA A 362 19.33 -35.38 11.35
N LEU A 363 18.82 -35.92 12.46
CA LEU A 363 18.85 -35.26 13.78
C LEU A 363 20.27 -34.85 14.18
N HIS A 364 21.25 -35.75 14.07
CA HIS A 364 22.65 -35.46 14.41
C HIS A 364 23.27 -34.39 13.49
N ILE A 365 22.94 -34.40 12.19
CA ILE A 365 23.40 -33.34 11.28
C ILE A 365 22.80 -31.99 11.65
N ILE A 366 21.52 -31.95 12.03
CA ILE A 366 20.84 -30.72 12.46
C ILE A 366 21.41 -30.22 13.79
N ASP A 367 21.68 -31.12 14.75
CA ASP A 367 22.36 -30.80 16.01
C ASP A 367 23.74 -30.18 15.76
N ASP A 368 24.56 -30.81 14.92
CA ASP A 368 25.88 -30.29 14.53
C ASP A 368 25.79 -28.95 13.78
N LEU A 369 24.79 -28.79 12.90
CA LEU A 369 24.50 -27.53 12.22
C LEU A 369 24.24 -26.40 13.22
N MET A 370 23.34 -26.62 14.20
CA MET A 370 23.00 -25.61 15.20
C MET A 370 24.21 -25.23 16.05
N LYS A 371 24.98 -26.21 16.55
CA LYS A 371 26.21 -25.96 17.33
C LYS A 371 27.24 -25.17 16.53
N ASN A 372 27.40 -25.46 15.23
CA ASN A 372 28.32 -24.71 14.36
C ASN A 372 27.83 -23.29 14.07
N ILE A 373 26.52 -23.07 13.93
CA ILE A 373 25.94 -21.72 13.83
C ILE A 373 26.25 -20.92 15.10
N PHE A 374 25.98 -21.46 16.29
CA PHE A 374 26.27 -20.78 17.55
C PHE A 374 27.74 -20.43 17.67
N LYS A 375 28.62 -21.41 17.41
CA LYS A 375 30.08 -21.20 17.41
C LYS A 375 30.50 -20.11 16.43
N ALA A 376 29.99 -20.12 15.20
CA ALA A 376 30.33 -19.14 14.18
C ALA A 376 29.89 -17.73 14.59
N VAL A 377 28.67 -17.57 15.13
CA VAL A 377 28.16 -16.27 15.62
C VAL A 377 29.00 -15.76 16.78
N TYR A 378 29.22 -16.56 17.82
CA TYR A 378 29.99 -16.13 18.99
C TYR A 378 31.46 -15.84 18.69
N THR A 379 32.02 -16.49 17.66
CA THR A 379 33.41 -16.24 17.23
C THR A 379 33.50 -14.98 16.35
N ARG A 380 32.58 -14.80 15.39
CA ARG A 380 32.68 -13.76 14.36
C ARG A 380 31.99 -12.45 14.73
N CYS A 381 30.97 -12.52 15.58
CA CYS A 381 30.06 -11.40 15.90
C CYS A 381 30.08 -11.03 17.39
N ARG A 382 31.18 -11.34 18.10
CA ARG A 382 31.31 -11.05 19.54
C ARG A 382 31.00 -9.59 19.86
N ARG A 383 31.58 -8.69 19.07
CA ARG A 383 31.40 -7.24 19.20
C ARG A 383 29.95 -6.82 19.02
N GLU A 384 29.28 -7.33 17.98
CA GLU A 384 27.86 -7.07 17.72
C GLU A 384 26.98 -7.56 18.87
N ILE A 385 27.26 -8.74 19.43
CA ILE A 385 26.50 -9.26 20.58
C ILE A 385 26.68 -8.34 21.80
N ASP A 386 27.90 -7.87 22.06
CA ASP A 386 28.17 -6.99 23.20
C ASP A 386 27.45 -5.64 23.06
N ILE A 387 27.34 -5.10 21.84
CA ILE A 387 26.50 -3.93 21.54
C ILE A 387 25.03 -4.24 21.83
N VAL A 388 24.52 -5.39 21.38
CA VAL A 388 23.13 -5.80 21.64
C VAL A 388 22.84 -5.91 23.14
N LYS A 389 23.78 -6.44 23.94
CA LYS A 389 23.66 -6.56 25.40
C LYS A 389 23.50 -5.22 26.12
N THR A 390 23.95 -4.12 25.53
CA THR A 390 23.73 -2.77 26.12
C THR A 390 22.27 -2.34 26.13
N ARG A 391 21.41 -3.00 25.32
CA ARG A 391 19.97 -2.72 25.20
C ARG A 391 19.07 -3.90 25.55
N PHE A 392 19.55 -5.10 25.28
CA PHE A 392 18.90 -6.37 25.61
C PHE A 392 19.84 -7.17 26.49
N PRO A 393 19.93 -6.91 27.81
CA PRO A 393 20.83 -7.66 28.68
C PRO A 393 20.51 -9.15 28.67
N HIS A 394 21.51 -9.98 28.39
CA HIS A 394 21.38 -11.44 28.38
C HIS A 394 22.72 -12.14 28.59
N ASP A 395 22.67 -13.35 29.12
CA ASP A 395 23.82 -14.25 29.21
C ASP A 395 24.14 -14.87 27.84
N ASP A 396 25.41 -15.20 27.62
CA ASP A 396 25.77 -16.00 26.45
C ASP A 396 25.11 -17.38 26.51
N LEU A 397 24.77 -17.92 25.35
CA LEU A 397 24.13 -19.23 25.22
C LEU A 397 25.07 -20.32 25.71
N VAL A 398 24.54 -21.25 26.50
CA VAL A 398 25.26 -22.47 26.89
C VAL A 398 24.73 -23.66 26.10
N TRP A 399 25.61 -24.38 25.41
CA TRP A 399 25.31 -25.67 24.78
C TRP A 399 26.43 -26.66 25.10
N LEU A 400 26.09 -27.96 25.10
CA LEU A 400 27.02 -29.04 25.44
C LEU A 400 27.61 -29.68 24.18
N ASN A 401 28.77 -30.32 24.31
CA ASN A 401 29.34 -31.12 23.21
C ASN A 401 28.42 -32.30 22.84
N GLN A 402 27.89 -32.97 23.87
CA GLN A 402 26.84 -33.96 23.73
C GLN A 402 25.51 -33.32 24.12
N THR A 403 24.68 -33.04 23.13
CA THR A 403 23.36 -32.43 23.34
C THR A 403 22.44 -33.39 24.10
N PRO A 404 21.76 -32.95 25.17
CA PRO A 404 20.74 -33.76 25.82
C PRO A 404 19.59 -34.04 24.86
N ILE A 405 19.29 -35.31 24.65
CA ILE A 405 18.14 -35.79 23.89
C ILE A 405 17.24 -36.52 24.88
N LEU A 406 16.00 -36.06 25.02
CA LEU A 406 14.99 -36.68 25.87
C LEU A 406 13.84 -37.14 24.98
N THR A 407 13.24 -38.28 25.28
CA THR A 407 11.95 -38.63 24.69
C THR A 407 10.87 -37.67 25.22
N PHE A 408 9.80 -37.48 24.45
CA PHE A 408 8.64 -36.67 24.84
C PHE A 408 8.08 -37.13 26.19
N LYS A 409 8.02 -38.44 26.38
CA LYS A 409 7.64 -39.06 27.65
C LYS A 409 8.55 -38.64 28.80
N GLU A 410 9.87 -38.72 28.64
CA GLU A 410 10.81 -38.29 29.69
C GLU A 410 10.69 -36.78 30.00
N ALA A 411 10.39 -35.96 28.99
CA ALA A 411 10.16 -34.53 29.19
C ALA A 411 8.85 -34.27 29.97
N VAL A 412 7.77 -35.00 29.66
CA VAL A 412 6.51 -34.95 30.42
C VAL A 412 6.69 -35.45 31.85
N ASP A 413 7.42 -36.55 32.04
CA ASP A 413 7.73 -37.09 33.37
C ASP A 413 8.54 -36.09 34.20
N LEU A 414 9.53 -35.42 33.59
CA LEU A 414 10.30 -34.35 34.22
C LEU A 414 9.40 -33.18 34.64
N LEU A 415 8.50 -32.75 33.76
CA LEU A 415 7.55 -31.65 34.03
C LEU A 415 6.60 -32.01 35.17
N ASN A 416 5.97 -33.18 35.11
CA ASN A 416 5.02 -33.65 36.12
C ASN A 416 5.70 -33.87 37.48
N SER A 417 6.95 -34.34 37.50
CA SER A 417 7.75 -34.48 38.72
C SER A 417 8.09 -33.15 39.39
N SER A 418 8.06 -32.04 38.65
CA SER A 418 8.25 -30.70 39.22
C SER A 418 7.00 -30.14 39.94
N GLY A 419 5.88 -30.86 39.88
CA GLY A 419 4.59 -30.40 40.41
C GLY A 419 3.85 -29.42 39.50
N TRP A 420 4.25 -29.31 38.22
CA TRP A 420 3.57 -28.46 37.26
C TRP A 420 2.16 -29.00 36.93
N THR A 421 1.21 -28.08 36.78
CA THR A 421 -0.13 -28.34 36.25
C THR A 421 -0.53 -27.25 35.27
N ASP A 422 -1.46 -27.56 34.37
CA ASP A 422 -2.09 -26.57 33.49
C ASP A 422 -2.99 -25.60 34.29
N ASP A 423 -3.61 -24.64 33.59
CA ASP A 423 -4.52 -23.64 34.19
C ASP A 423 -5.80 -24.27 34.79
N HIS A 424 -6.04 -25.56 34.56
CA HIS A 424 -7.16 -26.34 35.10
C HIS A 424 -6.74 -27.32 36.21
N GLY A 425 -5.45 -27.34 36.59
CA GLY A 425 -4.92 -28.23 37.62
C GLY A 425 -4.63 -29.66 37.14
N HIS A 426 -4.60 -29.91 35.83
CA HIS A 426 -4.24 -31.22 35.27
C HIS A 426 -2.74 -31.32 34.99
N GLN A 427 -2.20 -32.52 35.15
CA GLN A 427 -0.83 -32.85 34.75
C GLN A 427 -0.70 -32.91 33.23
N ALA A 428 0.53 -32.74 32.72
CA ALA A 428 0.81 -32.88 31.30
C ALA A 428 0.62 -34.34 30.85
N SER A 429 0.05 -34.52 29.66
CA SER A 429 -0.20 -35.83 29.06
C SER A 429 0.89 -36.21 28.07
N GLU A 430 1.33 -37.47 28.08
CA GLU A 430 2.28 -38.03 27.09
C GLU A 430 1.64 -38.25 25.70
N HIS A 431 0.33 -38.00 25.54
CA HIS A 431 -0.42 -38.26 24.31
C HIS A 431 -0.98 -36.98 23.64
N GLN A 432 -0.67 -35.82 24.20
CA GLN A 432 -1.15 -34.52 23.72
C GLN A 432 0.03 -33.58 23.53
N ASP A 433 -0.19 -32.55 22.71
CA ASP A 433 0.81 -31.52 22.49
C ASP A 433 1.04 -30.66 23.74
N LEU A 434 2.22 -30.04 23.84
CA LEU A 434 2.60 -29.21 24.98
C LEU A 434 2.13 -27.77 24.79
N SER A 435 1.56 -27.19 25.85
CA SER A 435 1.36 -25.74 25.87
C SER A 435 2.70 -25.02 25.97
N THR A 436 2.78 -23.81 25.44
CA THR A 436 3.97 -22.95 25.60
C THR A 436 4.45 -22.79 27.05
N ARG A 437 3.53 -22.72 28.03
CA ARG A 437 3.94 -22.60 29.44
C ARG A 437 4.63 -23.87 29.94
N ALA A 438 4.19 -25.03 29.43
CA ALA A 438 4.83 -26.31 29.70
C ALA A 438 6.24 -26.37 29.07
N GLU A 439 6.39 -25.95 27.81
CA GLU A 439 7.70 -25.90 27.13
C GLU A 439 8.71 -25.05 27.88
N ILE A 440 8.32 -23.82 28.28
CA ILE A 440 9.17 -22.89 29.03
C ILE A 440 9.60 -23.54 30.34
N ARG A 441 8.67 -24.18 31.07
CA ARG A 441 8.98 -24.84 32.34
C ARG A 441 9.92 -26.04 32.15
N ILE A 442 9.73 -26.84 31.11
CA ILE A 442 10.65 -27.93 30.76
C ILE A 442 12.05 -27.37 30.49
N GLY A 443 12.15 -26.26 29.76
CA GLY A 443 13.41 -25.57 29.51
C GLY A 443 14.13 -25.12 30.78
N GLU A 444 13.39 -24.57 31.76
CA GLU A 444 13.92 -24.21 33.08
C GLU A 444 14.47 -25.45 33.81
N LEU A 445 13.71 -26.54 33.85
CA LEU A 445 14.10 -27.79 34.52
C LEU A 445 15.33 -28.43 33.86
N ILE A 446 15.41 -28.41 32.52
CA ILE A 446 16.56 -28.89 31.77
C ILE A 446 17.77 -28.00 32.03
N LYS A 447 17.60 -26.67 32.08
CA LYS A 447 18.69 -25.75 32.43
C LYS A 447 19.17 -25.98 33.86
N GLU A 448 18.28 -26.24 34.80
CA GLU A 448 18.64 -26.57 36.18
C GLU A 448 19.42 -27.90 36.27
N LYS A 449 18.96 -28.95 35.58
CA LYS A 449 19.52 -30.30 35.64
C LYS A 449 20.81 -30.47 34.82
N TYR A 450 20.81 -30.01 33.57
CA TYR A 450 21.88 -30.26 32.60
C TYR A 450 22.74 -29.01 32.32
N LYS A 451 22.38 -27.84 32.85
CA LYS A 451 23.13 -26.58 32.67
C LYS A 451 23.30 -26.17 31.20
N THR A 452 22.28 -26.42 30.37
CA THR A 452 22.27 -26.07 28.94
C THR A 452 21.04 -25.23 28.60
N ASP A 453 21.17 -24.33 27.62
CA ASP A 453 20.07 -23.60 26.99
C ASP A 453 19.57 -24.30 25.72
N TYR A 454 20.26 -25.34 25.26
CA TYR A 454 20.00 -26.04 24.00
C TYR A 454 19.84 -27.55 24.23
N TYR A 455 18.75 -28.13 23.74
CA TYR A 455 18.40 -29.54 23.90
C TYR A 455 17.39 -30.00 22.82
N ILE A 456 17.19 -31.31 22.73
CA ILE A 456 16.28 -31.94 21.77
C ILE A 456 15.27 -32.80 22.54
N ILE A 457 13.99 -32.71 22.14
CA ILE A 457 12.95 -33.65 22.55
C ILE A 457 12.61 -34.52 21.34
N ASP A 458 12.58 -35.83 21.51
CA ASP A 458 12.35 -36.82 20.47
C ASP A 458 11.08 -37.64 20.74
N LYS A 459 10.59 -38.40 19.76
CA LYS A 459 9.43 -39.31 19.89
C LYS A 459 8.12 -38.63 20.28
N PHE A 460 7.76 -37.56 19.58
CA PHE A 460 6.51 -36.83 19.83
C PHE A 460 5.23 -37.64 19.53
N PRO A 461 4.11 -37.34 20.20
CA PRO A 461 2.84 -38.02 19.99
C PRO A 461 2.27 -37.75 18.58
N ALA A 462 1.67 -38.78 17.98
CA ALA A 462 1.10 -38.70 16.63
C ALA A 462 -0.06 -37.70 16.49
N SER A 463 -0.71 -37.35 17.59
CA SER A 463 -1.78 -36.34 17.66
C SER A 463 -1.29 -34.91 17.43
N ALA A 464 -0.01 -34.63 17.70
CA ALA A 464 0.60 -33.30 17.58
C ALA A 464 1.27 -33.06 16.23
N ARG A 465 1.34 -34.07 15.35
CA ARG A 465 2.18 -34.03 14.15
C ARG A 465 1.38 -34.06 12.84
N PRO A 466 1.88 -33.41 11.77
CA PRO A 466 1.24 -33.44 10.45
C PRO A 466 1.14 -34.85 9.86
N PHE A 467 0.20 -35.04 8.93
CA PHE A 467 -0.12 -36.34 8.32
C PHE A 467 1.08 -37.04 7.66
N TYR A 468 2.04 -36.27 7.13
CA TYR A 468 3.22 -36.77 6.42
C TYR A 468 4.32 -37.31 7.36
N THR A 469 4.13 -37.21 8.68
CA THR A 469 5.11 -37.67 9.67
C THR A 469 5.06 -39.19 9.82
N TYR A 470 6.22 -39.85 9.80
CA TYR A 470 6.33 -41.29 9.95
C TYR A 470 6.00 -41.72 11.39
N LEU A 471 5.13 -42.72 11.54
CA LEU A 471 4.81 -43.31 12.85
C LEU A 471 5.97 -44.18 13.32
N ASP A 472 6.17 -44.26 14.64
CA ASP A 472 7.12 -45.21 15.19
C ASP A 472 6.65 -46.65 14.88
N PRO A 473 7.54 -47.54 14.40
CA PRO A 473 7.19 -48.92 14.08
C PRO A 473 6.70 -49.75 15.28
N GLU A 474 7.16 -49.43 16.49
CA GLU A 474 6.88 -50.19 17.72
C GLU A 474 5.66 -49.64 18.46
N ASP A 475 5.39 -48.33 18.37
CA ASP A 475 4.20 -47.71 18.96
C ASP A 475 3.57 -46.64 18.04
N PRO A 476 2.42 -46.94 17.40
CA PRO A 476 1.78 -46.01 16.45
C PRO A 476 1.18 -44.75 17.11
N ARG A 477 1.21 -44.65 18.45
CA ARG A 477 0.79 -43.45 19.18
C ARG A 477 1.86 -42.36 19.18
N ILE A 478 3.11 -42.72 18.88
CA ILE A 478 4.25 -41.80 18.76
C ILE A 478 4.78 -41.79 17.32
N THR A 479 5.69 -40.86 17.06
CA THR A 479 6.24 -40.60 15.73
C THR A 479 7.76 -40.56 15.75
N ASN A 480 8.37 -40.80 14.59
CA ASN A 480 9.78 -40.52 14.34
C ASN A 480 9.97 -39.03 14.06
N SER A 481 9.68 -38.20 15.05
CA SER A 481 9.83 -36.74 14.98
C SER A 481 10.39 -36.17 16.27
N PHE A 482 11.05 -35.03 16.14
CA PHE A 482 11.74 -34.34 17.20
C PHE A 482 11.54 -32.83 17.08
N ASP A 483 11.63 -32.16 18.21
CA ASP A 483 11.72 -30.70 18.29
C ASP A 483 13.03 -30.31 18.96
N ILE A 484 13.61 -29.22 18.47
CA ILE A 484 14.82 -28.64 19.04
C ILE A 484 14.45 -27.34 19.75
N PHE A 485 14.94 -27.19 20.97
CA PHE A 485 14.61 -26.08 21.84
C PHE A 485 15.83 -25.20 22.12
N LEU A 486 15.57 -23.90 22.20
CA LEU A 486 16.53 -22.88 22.59
C LEU A 486 15.90 -22.01 23.68
N ARG A 487 16.52 -21.96 24.87
CA ARG A 487 15.99 -21.26 26.05
C ARG A 487 14.53 -21.62 26.37
N GLY A 488 14.21 -22.91 26.32
CA GLY A 488 12.86 -23.42 26.65
C GLY A 488 11.78 -23.11 25.62
N GLN A 489 12.14 -22.73 24.39
CA GLN A 489 11.19 -22.49 23.32
C GLN A 489 11.63 -23.18 22.03
N GLU A 490 10.66 -23.72 21.30
CA GLU A 490 10.89 -24.40 20.03
C GLU A 490 11.53 -23.45 18.99
N ILE A 491 12.58 -23.93 18.32
CA ILE A 491 13.20 -23.29 17.15
C ILE A 491 13.01 -24.07 15.86
N THR A 492 12.78 -25.38 15.94
CA THR A 492 12.50 -26.21 14.78
C THR A 492 11.81 -27.51 15.17
N THR A 493 10.86 -27.91 14.31
CA THR A 493 10.27 -29.25 14.24
C THR A 493 10.90 -30.02 13.08
N GLY A 494 11.32 -31.25 13.33
CA GLY A 494 11.88 -32.15 12.32
C GLY A 494 11.44 -33.60 12.48
N GLY A 495 11.76 -34.44 11.51
CA GLY A 495 11.48 -35.87 11.62
C GLY A 495 11.47 -36.61 10.29
N GLN A 496 11.26 -37.92 10.38
CA GLN A 496 11.11 -38.80 9.24
C GLN A 496 9.77 -38.55 8.53
N ARG A 497 9.82 -38.58 7.20
CA ARG A 497 8.65 -38.46 6.34
C ARG A 497 8.19 -39.81 5.82
N ILE A 498 6.90 -39.91 5.53
CA ILE A 498 6.33 -41.08 4.86
C ILE A 498 6.77 -41.08 3.40
N HIS A 499 7.61 -42.04 3.03
CA HIS A 499 8.11 -42.23 1.66
C HIS A 499 7.22 -43.16 0.82
N ARG A 500 6.32 -43.92 1.47
CA ARG A 500 5.40 -44.85 0.80
C ARG A 500 4.12 -44.16 0.37
N ALA A 501 3.85 -44.13 -0.94
CA ALA A 501 2.70 -43.43 -1.53
C ALA A 501 1.34 -43.92 -0.99
N ASP A 502 1.17 -45.24 -0.80
CA ASP A 502 -0.06 -45.84 -0.30
C ASP A 502 -0.36 -45.44 1.14
N LEU A 503 0.65 -45.50 2.00
CA LEU A 503 0.56 -45.09 3.40
C LEU A 503 0.36 -43.57 3.53
N LEU A 504 1.05 -42.76 2.72
CA LEU A 504 0.89 -41.31 2.71
C LEU A 504 -0.55 -40.93 2.35
N LYS A 505 -1.11 -41.55 1.30
CA LYS A 505 -2.50 -41.35 0.89
C LYS A 505 -3.50 -41.76 1.97
N GLU A 506 -3.27 -42.88 2.66
CA GLU A 506 -4.10 -43.29 3.80
C GLU A 506 -4.09 -42.23 4.91
N ARG A 507 -2.91 -41.69 5.24
CA ARG A 507 -2.74 -40.68 6.30
C ARG A 507 -3.36 -39.33 5.92
N MET A 508 -3.25 -38.92 4.66
CA MET A 508 -3.92 -37.73 4.13
C MET A 508 -5.44 -37.84 4.30
N LEU A 509 -6.04 -38.95 3.88
CA LEU A 509 -7.49 -39.18 4.00
C LEU A 509 -7.94 -39.19 5.47
N LYS A 510 -7.17 -39.81 6.37
CA LYS A 510 -7.45 -39.78 7.82
C LYS A 510 -7.36 -38.37 8.42
N ALA A 511 -6.50 -37.51 7.87
CA ALA A 511 -6.36 -36.12 8.29
C ALA A 511 -7.39 -35.17 7.62
N GLY A 512 -8.30 -35.69 6.80
CA GLY A 512 -9.28 -34.89 6.07
C GLY A 512 -8.67 -34.08 4.92
N VAL A 513 -7.49 -34.46 4.44
CA VAL A 513 -6.81 -33.83 3.30
C VAL A 513 -7.13 -34.64 2.04
N GLU A 514 -7.90 -34.04 1.15
CA GLU A 514 -8.17 -34.63 -0.17
C GLU A 514 -6.91 -34.60 -1.05
N PRO A 515 -6.55 -35.68 -1.76
CA PRO A 515 -5.40 -35.69 -2.68
C PRO A 515 -5.52 -34.75 -3.89
N ASN A 516 -6.71 -34.17 -4.12
CA ASN A 516 -6.98 -33.28 -5.24
C ASN A 516 -6.24 -31.94 -5.04
N GLY A 517 -5.42 -31.54 -6.01
CA GLY A 517 -4.59 -30.31 -5.97
C GLY A 517 -3.15 -30.52 -5.49
N VAL A 518 -2.75 -31.76 -5.16
CA VAL A 518 -1.37 -32.16 -4.83
C VAL A 518 -0.90 -33.36 -5.67
N GLU A 519 -1.45 -33.53 -6.88
CA GLU A 519 -1.15 -34.65 -7.77
C GLU A 519 0.34 -34.72 -8.15
N GLU A 520 0.97 -33.57 -8.37
CA GLU A 520 2.40 -33.47 -8.66
C GLU A 520 3.24 -33.96 -7.47
N TYR A 521 2.86 -33.55 -6.25
CA TYR A 521 3.52 -34.01 -5.02
C TYR A 521 3.37 -35.52 -4.85
N MET A 522 2.17 -36.07 -5.03
CA MET A 522 1.93 -37.52 -4.93
C MET A 522 2.70 -38.32 -5.98
N SER A 523 2.81 -37.79 -7.20
CA SER A 523 3.57 -38.44 -8.28
C SER A 523 5.03 -38.67 -7.89
N GLY A 524 5.64 -37.77 -7.11
CA GLY A 524 7.00 -37.96 -6.58
C GLY A 524 7.15 -39.23 -5.72
N PHE A 525 6.16 -39.55 -4.90
CA PHE A 525 6.19 -40.78 -4.08
C PHE A 525 5.90 -42.02 -4.91
N GLU A 526 5.01 -41.90 -5.91
CA GLU A 526 4.64 -43.00 -6.82
C GLU A 526 5.78 -43.40 -7.76
N PHE A 527 6.63 -42.45 -8.15
CA PHE A 527 7.84 -42.70 -8.96
C PHE A 527 9.00 -43.27 -8.16
N GLY A 528 8.85 -43.36 -6.84
CA GLY A 528 9.87 -43.82 -5.92
C GLY A 528 10.56 -42.64 -5.25
N ILE A 529 10.71 -42.75 -3.94
CA ILE A 529 11.44 -41.82 -3.10
C ILE A 529 12.09 -42.61 -1.97
N LEU A 530 13.35 -42.28 -1.67
CA LEU A 530 14.07 -42.91 -0.56
C LEU A 530 13.43 -42.52 0.78
N PRO A 531 13.59 -43.34 1.84
CA PRO A 531 13.36 -42.87 3.20
C PRO A 531 14.12 -41.55 3.42
N HIS A 532 13.46 -40.56 4.02
CA HIS A 532 14.03 -39.23 4.18
C HIS A 532 13.51 -38.55 5.44
N ALA A 533 14.30 -37.58 5.91
CA ALA A 533 13.99 -36.76 7.07
C ALA A 533 14.53 -35.34 6.86
N GLY A 534 13.89 -34.39 7.53
CA GLY A 534 14.21 -32.98 7.39
C GLY A 534 13.60 -32.13 8.49
N CYS A 535 13.87 -30.84 8.42
CA CYS A 535 13.32 -29.85 9.34
C CYS A 535 13.12 -28.50 8.64
N GLY A 536 12.38 -27.61 9.30
CA GLY A 536 12.26 -26.20 8.92
C GLY A 536 12.62 -25.34 10.12
N ILE A 537 13.49 -24.36 9.93
CA ILE A 537 14.02 -23.52 11.01
C ILE A 537 13.67 -22.06 10.74
N GLY A 538 13.04 -21.39 11.71
CA GLY A 538 12.77 -19.95 11.60
C GLY A 538 14.03 -19.12 11.90
N LEU A 539 14.55 -18.39 10.91
CA LEU A 539 15.73 -17.54 11.08
C LEU A 539 15.51 -16.47 12.17
N GLU A 540 14.41 -15.74 12.08
CA GLU A 540 14.05 -14.71 13.06
C GLU A 540 13.87 -15.31 14.45
N ARG A 541 13.39 -16.56 14.53
CA ARG A 541 13.19 -17.29 15.79
C ARG A 541 14.52 -17.58 16.50
N ILE A 542 15.54 -18.04 15.77
CA ILE A 542 16.89 -18.23 16.32
C ILE A 542 17.45 -16.92 16.84
N VAL A 543 17.42 -15.85 16.03
CA VAL A 543 17.96 -14.54 16.41
C VAL A 543 17.25 -14.00 17.65
N PHE A 544 15.93 -14.08 17.68
CA PHE A 544 15.08 -13.65 18.78
C PHE A 544 15.45 -14.35 20.11
N LEU A 545 15.60 -15.68 20.11
CA LEU A 545 15.87 -16.45 21.32
C LEU A 545 17.34 -16.41 21.74
N MET A 546 18.28 -16.48 20.79
CA MET A 546 19.71 -16.43 21.08
C MET A 546 20.10 -15.11 21.77
N LEU A 547 19.58 -13.99 21.27
CA LEU A 547 19.86 -12.64 21.78
C LEU A 547 18.83 -12.12 22.80
N ASN A 548 17.85 -12.95 23.17
CA ASN A 548 16.79 -12.63 24.13
C ASN A 548 16.07 -11.28 23.85
N LEU A 549 15.57 -11.08 22.63
CA LEU A 549 15.09 -9.77 22.16
C LEU A 549 13.68 -9.38 22.65
N GLY A 550 13.00 -10.21 23.45
CA GLY A 550 11.65 -9.99 23.99
C GLY A 550 10.49 -10.04 22.98
N ASP A 551 10.68 -9.58 21.75
CA ASP A 551 9.70 -9.63 20.65
C ASP A 551 10.38 -10.02 19.33
N ILE A 552 9.80 -10.97 18.60
CA ILE A 552 10.31 -11.47 17.31
C ILE A 552 10.42 -10.36 16.24
N ARG A 553 9.60 -9.30 16.33
CA ARG A 553 9.66 -8.15 15.41
C ARG A 553 10.98 -7.40 15.50
N ASN A 554 11.73 -7.54 16.61
CA ASN A 554 13.08 -7.00 16.71
C ASN A 554 14.07 -7.77 15.81
N ALA A 555 13.84 -9.07 15.57
CA ALA A 555 14.65 -9.94 14.74
C ALA A 555 14.31 -9.92 13.23
N SER A 556 13.17 -9.34 12.83
CA SER A 556 12.75 -9.23 11.41
C SER A 556 13.05 -7.85 10.84
N LEU A 557 13.70 -7.74 9.67
CA LEU A 557 14.15 -6.44 9.12
C LEU A 557 12.97 -5.48 8.86
N PHE A 558 11.89 -6.00 8.27
CA PHE A 558 10.63 -5.29 8.06
C PHE A 558 9.47 -6.23 8.43
N PRO A 559 9.07 -6.27 9.71
CA PRO A 559 8.12 -7.28 10.19
C PRO A 559 6.78 -7.22 9.44
N ARG A 560 6.17 -8.39 9.27
CA ARG A 560 4.81 -8.58 8.77
C ARG A 560 4.03 -9.41 9.79
N ASP A 561 2.91 -8.85 10.22
CA ASP A 561 1.93 -9.46 11.12
C ASP A 561 0.52 -9.09 10.62
N PRO A 562 -0.58 -9.59 11.23
CA PRO A 562 -1.93 -9.30 10.75
C PRO A 562 -2.32 -7.81 10.77
N LYS A 563 -1.57 -6.98 11.52
CA LYS A 563 -1.79 -5.53 11.61
C LYS A 563 -0.88 -4.74 10.66
N SER A 564 0.00 -5.43 9.95
CA SER A 564 0.88 -4.87 8.94
C SER A 564 0.10 -4.61 7.65
N LEU A 565 0.52 -3.60 6.87
CA LEU A 565 -0.12 -3.22 5.61
C LEU A 565 -1.60 -2.78 5.76
N GLN A 566 -1.88 -1.90 6.72
CA GLN A 566 -3.21 -1.29 6.84
C GLN A 566 -3.62 -0.65 5.51
N GLU A 567 -4.85 -0.91 5.10
CA GLU A 567 -5.45 -0.30 3.92
C GLU A 567 -5.33 1.22 4.05
N ASN A 568 -4.57 1.83 3.14
CA ASN A 568 -4.40 3.27 3.08
C ASN A 568 -5.70 3.85 2.53
N LYS A 569 -6.73 3.95 3.37
CA LYS A 569 -8.03 4.54 3.03
C LYS A 569 -7.87 6.00 2.56
N ASP A 570 -6.78 6.62 3.00
CA ASP A 570 -6.36 7.98 2.64
C ASP A 570 -5.03 7.95 1.88
N ALA A 571 -4.89 7.13 0.83
CA ALA A 571 -3.81 7.36 -0.13
C ALA A 571 -3.87 8.85 -0.51
N VAL A 572 -2.82 9.61 -0.19
CA VAL A 572 -2.81 11.07 -0.33
C VAL A 572 -3.02 11.40 -1.81
N ILE A 573 -4.28 11.57 -2.21
CA ILE A 573 -4.64 11.99 -3.56
C ILE A 573 -4.11 13.41 -3.67
N ARG A 574 -2.97 13.56 -4.35
CA ARG A 574 -2.48 14.89 -4.72
C ARG A 574 -3.47 15.46 -5.72
N LEU A 575 -4.23 16.46 -5.29
CA LEU A 575 -5.14 17.19 -6.15
C LEU A 575 -4.33 17.85 -7.27
N PRO A 576 -4.76 17.72 -8.55
CA PRO A 576 -4.12 18.41 -9.67
C PRO A 576 -4.03 19.92 -9.49
N HIS A 577 -5.02 20.52 -8.83
CA HIS A 577 -5.10 21.95 -8.52
C HIS A 577 -5.24 22.14 -7.00
N PRO A 578 -4.14 22.15 -6.23
CA PRO A 578 -4.19 22.36 -4.78
C PRO A 578 -4.87 23.67 -4.36
N GLU A 579 -4.79 24.70 -5.21
CA GLU A 579 -5.47 25.98 -5.01
C GLU A 579 -7.00 25.90 -5.09
N ALA A 580 -7.53 24.81 -5.65
CA ALA A 580 -8.94 24.51 -5.74
C ALA A 580 -9.37 23.39 -4.75
N ASP A 581 -8.62 23.19 -3.66
CA ASP A 581 -8.99 22.26 -2.59
C ASP A 581 -10.16 22.80 -1.76
N THR A 582 -11.32 22.15 -1.84
CA THR A 582 -12.54 22.57 -1.13
C THR A 582 -12.49 22.33 0.38
N ILE A 583 -11.61 21.46 0.87
CA ILE A 583 -11.37 21.29 2.31
C ILE A 583 -10.55 22.47 2.84
N ARG A 584 -9.47 22.83 2.15
CA ARG A 584 -8.65 24.00 2.51
C ARG A 584 -9.45 25.30 2.41
N TYR A 585 -10.17 25.48 1.32
CA TYR A 585 -11.02 26.65 1.11
C TYR A 585 -12.02 26.82 2.26
N ALA A 586 -12.67 25.74 2.70
CA ALA A 586 -13.64 25.81 3.78
C ALA A 586 -13.04 26.28 5.10
N TYR A 587 -11.83 25.82 5.41
CA TYR A 587 -11.08 26.31 6.57
C TYR A 587 -10.77 27.80 6.44
N ASP A 588 -10.24 28.23 5.30
CA ASP A 588 -9.85 29.64 5.06
C ASP A 588 -11.08 30.59 5.12
N TYR A 589 -12.24 30.12 4.64
CA TYR A 589 -13.51 30.85 4.74
C TYR A 589 -13.95 31.01 6.21
N GLU A 590 -13.95 29.93 6.99
CA GLU A 590 -14.33 29.96 8.41
C GLU A 590 -13.41 30.87 9.25
N HIS A 591 -12.15 31.02 8.84
CA HIS A 591 -11.16 31.86 9.52
C HIS A 591 -11.04 33.28 8.93
N GLY A 592 -11.92 33.65 7.99
CA GLY A 592 -12.05 35.02 7.49
C GLY A 592 -10.84 35.52 6.70
N ILE A 593 -10.17 34.65 5.94
CA ILE A 593 -9.04 35.04 5.08
C ILE A 593 -9.50 36.08 4.04
N PRO A 594 -8.86 37.26 3.94
CA PRO A 594 -9.27 38.32 3.03
C PRO A 594 -9.03 37.94 1.56
N ASN A 595 -9.92 38.41 0.66
CA ASN A 595 -9.87 38.20 -0.79
C ASN A 595 -9.92 36.72 -1.23
N LEU A 596 -10.67 35.88 -0.52
CA LEU A 596 -10.84 34.48 -0.90
C LEU A 596 -11.73 34.36 -2.16
N GLU A 597 -11.14 33.92 -3.27
CA GLU A 597 -11.83 33.74 -4.56
C GLU A 597 -12.35 32.30 -4.73
N LEU A 598 -13.57 32.16 -5.24
CA LEU A 598 -14.16 30.85 -5.51
C LEU A 598 -13.33 30.06 -6.53
N PRO A 599 -13.02 28.77 -6.29
CA PRO A 599 -12.26 27.96 -7.23
C PRO A 599 -12.94 27.87 -8.61
N PRO A 600 -12.22 28.00 -9.73
CA PRO A 600 -12.77 27.77 -11.06
C PRO A 600 -13.42 26.39 -11.20
N VAL A 601 -14.52 26.29 -11.94
CA VAL A 601 -15.29 25.02 -12.08
C VAL A 601 -14.46 23.96 -12.80
N GLU A 602 -13.69 24.37 -13.78
CA GLU A 602 -12.77 23.55 -14.58
C GLU A 602 -11.75 22.83 -13.67
N LYS A 603 -11.18 23.56 -12.72
CA LYS A 603 -10.23 23.02 -11.75
C LYS A 603 -10.90 22.08 -10.75
N LEU A 604 -12.15 22.40 -10.35
CA LEU A 604 -12.94 21.50 -9.52
C LEU A 604 -13.29 20.19 -10.25
N ILE A 605 -13.57 20.23 -11.57
CA ILE A 605 -13.77 19.04 -12.39
C ILE A 605 -12.49 18.18 -12.40
N ALA A 606 -11.32 18.81 -12.59
CA ALA A 606 -10.04 18.11 -12.57
C ALA A 606 -9.66 17.55 -11.18
N ASN A 607 -10.16 18.15 -10.09
CA ASN A 607 -9.91 17.67 -8.72
C ASN A 607 -10.89 16.57 -8.29
N TYR A 608 -12.19 16.75 -8.54
CA TYR A 608 -13.27 15.96 -7.92
C TYR A 608 -14.28 15.39 -8.92
N GLY A 609 -14.24 15.84 -10.18
CA GLY A 609 -15.26 15.55 -11.17
C GLY A 609 -15.14 14.18 -11.84
N ASP A 610 -16.23 13.81 -12.49
CA ASP A 610 -16.34 12.69 -13.42
C ASP A 610 -16.84 13.18 -14.79
N ALA A 611 -16.99 12.26 -15.74
CA ALA A 611 -17.38 12.55 -17.13
C ALA A 611 -18.65 13.41 -17.23
N THR A 612 -19.62 13.21 -16.35
CA THR A 612 -20.86 14.00 -16.31
C THR A 612 -20.60 15.48 -15.97
N ASN A 613 -19.68 15.78 -15.05
CA ASN A 613 -19.41 17.15 -14.61
C ASN A 613 -18.81 18.02 -15.73
N THR A 614 -18.13 17.41 -16.70
CA THR A 614 -17.60 18.14 -17.87
C THR A 614 -18.71 18.73 -18.75
N SER A 615 -19.99 18.37 -18.54
CA SER A 615 -21.12 18.99 -19.22
C SER A 615 -21.48 20.36 -18.65
N TRP A 616 -21.10 20.65 -17.41
CA TRP A 616 -21.48 21.89 -16.72
C TRP A 616 -20.90 23.15 -17.36
N LEU A 617 -19.94 22.98 -18.26
CA LEU A 617 -19.31 24.04 -19.03
C LEU A 617 -20.11 24.45 -20.29
N ASP A 618 -21.22 23.75 -20.58
CA ASP A 618 -22.13 24.12 -21.69
C ASP A 618 -23.18 25.15 -21.23
N ASP A 619 -23.61 26.02 -22.15
CA ASP A 619 -24.45 27.20 -21.83
C ASP A 619 -25.84 26.85 -21.26
N ARG A 620 -26.30 25.61 -21.50
CA ARG A 620 -27.56 25.07 -20.97
C ARG A 620 -27.54 24.79 -19.47
N TYR A 621 -26.36 24.73 -18.85
CA TYR A 621 -26.22 24.44 -17.43
C TYR A 621 -25.97 25.71 -16.62
N ARG A 622 -26.58 25.74 -15.43
CA ARG A 622 -26.27 26.70 -14.38
C ARG A 622 -25.42 26.00 -13.33
N VAL A 623 -24.38 26.68 -12.84
CA VAL A 623 -23.56 26.16 -11.75
C VAL A 623 -23.87 26.94 -10.48
N TRP A 624 -24.49 26.27 -9.52
CA TRP A 624 -24.64 26.80 -8.17
C TRP A 624 -23.34 26.62 -7.39
N ARG A 625 -22.96 27.63 -6.60
CA ARG A 625 -21.72 27.66 -5.80
C ARG A 625 -22.05 27.75 -4.32
N HIS A 626 -21.38 26.93 -3.51
CA HIS A 626 -21.51 26.96 -2.06
C HIS A 626 -20.41 27.84 -1.44
N GLU A 627 -20.79 29.04 -0.99
CA GLU A 627 -19.87 30.09 -0.57
C GLU A 627 -18.86 29.65 0.49
N SER A 628 -19.28 28.86 1.48
CA SER A 628 -18.42 28.48 2.60
C SER A 628 -17.43 27.36 2.30
N THR A 629 -17.62 26.61 1.21
CA THR A 629 -16.74 25.46 0.88
C THR A 629 -16.07 25.59 -0.48
N GLY A 630 -16.50 26.55 -1.30
CA GLY A 630 -16.10 26.65 -2.69
C GLY A 630 -16.69 25.56 -3.59
N ALA A 631 -17.49 24.62 -3.07
CA ALA A 631 -18.09 23.53 -3.85
C ALA A 631 -19.04 24.03 -4.95
N ALA A 632 -19.32 23.16 -5.93
CA ALA A 632 -20.22 23.47 -7.04
C ALA A 632 -21.21 22.34 -7.36
N ILE A 633 -22.43 22.70 -7.78
CA ILE A 633 -23.44 21.78 -8.33
C ILE A 633 -23.99 22.35 -9.64
N GLY A 634 -23.86 21.60 -10.73
CA GLY A 634 -24.44 21.93 -12.04
C GLY A 634 -25.85 21.39 -12.20
N TYR A 635 -26.75 22.23 -12.67
CA TYR A 635 -28.14 21.87 -12.94
C TYR A 635 -28.70 22.64 -14.15
N ALA A 636 -29.70 22.08 -14.82
CA ALA A 636 -30.45 22.76 -15.87
C ALA A 636 -31.90 22.99 -15.45
N GLU A 637 -32.49 24.09 -15.91
CA GLU A 637 -33.88 24.46 -15.61
C GLU A 637 -34.76 24.14 -16.82
N GLU A 638 -35.68 23.18 -16.68
CA GLU A 638 -36.57 22.78 -17.77
C GLU A 638 -37.97 22.47 -17.23
N SER A 639 -38.99 23.13 -17.78
CA SER A 639 -40.41 22.83 -17.49
C SER A 639 -40.76 22.73 -15.99
N GLY A 640 -40.17 23.59 -15.15
CA GLY A 640 -40.37 23.62 -13.69
C GLY A 640 -39.63 22.53 -12.92
N TYR A 641 -38.57 21.95 -13.50
CA TYR A 641 -37.66 21.02 -12.85
C TYR A 641 -36.23 21.56 -12.86
N ALA A 642 -35.47 21.21 -11.82
CA ALA A 642 -34.02 21.35 -11.77
C ALA A 642 -33.41 19.98 -12.06
N LEU A 643 -32.81 19.82 -13.24
CA LEU A 643 -32.13 18.59 -13.66
C LEU A 643 -30.67 18.68 -13.22
N VAL A 644 -30.36 18.07 -12.08
CA VAL A 644 -29.05 18.10 -11.44
C VAL A 644 -28.21 16.96 -12.01
N MET A 645 -27.00 17.25 -12.51
CA MET A 645 -26.21 16.27 -13.28
C MET A 645 -24.93 15.89 -12.54
N GLY A 646 -24.77 14.63 -12.17
CA GLY A 646 -23.55 14.12 -11.54
C GLY A 646 -23.42 14.46 -10.06
N ASN A 647 -22.30 14.05 -9.49
CA ASN A 647 -21.96 14.32 -8.09
C ASN A 647 -21.61 15.80 -7.87
N PRO A 648 -21.77 16.34 -6.65
CA PRO A 648 -21.21 17.63 -6.28
C PRO A 648 -19.69 17.68 -6.54
N LEU A 649 -19.19 18.82 -7.02
CA LEU A 649 -17.75 19.04 -7.19
C LEU A 649 -17.13 19.56 -5.89
N CYS A 650 -16.80 18.62 -5.01
CA CYS A 650 -16.04 18.82 -3.79
C CYS A 650 -15.50 17.48 -3.28
N ASP A 651 -14.66 17.53 -2.25
CA ASP A 651 -14.28 16.35 -1.47
C ASP A 651 -15.53 15.62 -0.95
N SER A 652 -15.56 14.28 -1.04
CA SER A 652 -16.74 13.48 -0.69
C SER A 652 -17.19 13.64 0.76
N ARG A 653 -16.26 14.00 1.66
CA ARG A 653 -16.58 14.36 3.06
C ARG A 653 -17.48 15.60 3.17
N GLN A 654 -17.65 16.39 2.11
CA GLN A 654 -18.52 17.56 2.06
C GLN A 654 -19.87 17.28 1.38
N TYR A 655 -20.11 16.08 0.82
CA TYR A 655 -21.33 15.81 0.04
C TYR A 655 -22.62 16.07 0.81
N GLN A 656 -22.74 15.60 2.06
CA GLN A 656 -23.97 15.80 2.85
C GLN A 656 -24.25 17.29 3.08
N LEU A 657 -23.23 18.06 3.47
CA LEU A 657 -23.30 19.51 3.66
C LEU A 657 -23.75 20.23 2.38
N VAL A 658 -23.10 19.92 1.26
CA VAL A 658 -23.30 20.62 -0.02
C VAL A 658 -24.66 20.25 -0.64
N ILE A 659 -25.06 18.97 -0.59
CA ILE A 659 -26.38 18.49 -1.04
C ILE A 659 -27.49 19.17 -0.24
N ARG A 660 -27.36 19.23 1.09
CA ARG A 660 -28.31 19.91 1.97
C ARG A 660 -28.50 21.37 1.57
N ALA A 661 -27.40 22.12 1.46
CA ALA A 661 -27.41 23.54 1.14
C ALA A 661 -28.03 23.81 -0.25
N PHE A 662 -27.72 22.98 -1.24
CA PHE A 662 -28.29 23.10 -2.58
C PHE A 662 -29.81 22.81 -2.61
N LEU A 663 -30.27 21.75 -1.94
CA LEU A 663 -31.69 21.44 -1.88
C LEU A 663 -32.50 22.53 -1.16
N GLN A 664 -31.92 23.15 -0.13
CA GLN A 664 -32.50 24.33 0.52
C GLN A 664 -32.57 25.51 -0.45
N TYR A 665 -31.50 25.81 -1.19
CA TYR A 665 -31.47 26.85 -2.22
C TYR A 665 -32.57 26.64 -3.28
N ILE A 666 -32.65 25.45 -3.87
CA ILE A 666 -33.66 25.12 -4.90
C ILE A 666 -35.09 25.31 -4.37
N ARG A 667 -35.36 24.90 -3.12
CA ARG A 667 -36.68 25.02 -2.49
C ARG A 667 -37.05 26.45 -2.11
N SER A 668 -36.08 27.26 -1.64
CA SER A 668 -36.34 28.59 -1.09
C SER A 668 -36.24 29.72 -2.12
N HIS A 669 -35.37 29.59 -3.12
CA HIS A 669 -35.05 30.67 -4.07
C HIS A 669 -35.54 30.42 -5.50
N LYS A 670 -35.75 29.16 -5.90
CA LYS A 670 -36.11 28.82 -7.30
C LYS A 670 -37.50 28.18 -7.45
N ASP A 671 -38.03 27.57 -6.38
CA ASP A 671 -39.28 26.79 -6.40
C ASP A 671 -39.31 25.72 -7.51
N LEU A 672 -38.15 25.09 -7.76
CA LEU A 672 -37.98 24.03 -8.76
C LEU A 672 -38.01 22.65 -8.13
N ARG A 673 -38.39 21.66 -8.94
CA ARG A 673 -38.46 20.25 -8.54
C ARG A 673 -37.15 19.54 -8.90
N PRO A 674 -36.35 19.07 -7.94
CA PRO A 674 -35.07 18.46 -8.25
C PRO A 674 -35.24 17.04 -8.80
N LEU A 675 -34.53 16.74 -9.88
CA LEU A 675 -34.28 15.39 -10.39
C LEU A 675 -32.76 15.25 -10.51
N TRP A 676 -32.16 14.34 -9.74
CA TRP A 676 -30.71 14.15 -9.73
C TRP A 676 -30.34 12.97 -10.61
N LEU A 677 -29.52 13.21 -11.62
CA LEU A 677 -29.24 12.28 -12.70
C LEU A 677 -27.75 11.95 -12.72
N LEU A 678 -27.42 10.70 -13.06
CA LEU A 678 -26.05 10.21 -13.28
C LEU A 678 -25.14 10.37 -12.04
N VAL A 679 -25.69 10.13 -10.85
CA VAL A 679 -24.92 10.19 -9.60
C VAL A 679 -24.26 8.84 -9.31
N GLY A 680 -23.09 8.88 -8.66
CA GLY A 680 -22.42 7.69 -8.18
C GLY A 680 -23.07 7.11 -6.91
N PRO A 681 -22.60 5.94 -6.45
CA PRO A 681 -23.17 5.23 -5.30
C PRO A 681 -23.23 6.05 -4.01
N GLU A 682 -22.21 6.85 -3.70
CA GLU A 682 -22.17 7.64 -2.45
C GLU A 682 -23.29 8.71 -2.39
N VAL A 683 -23.56 9.38 -3.50
CA VAL A 683 -24.63 10.38 -3.59
C VAL A 683 -25.99 9.70 -3.68
N GLU A 684 -26.08 8.55 -4.35
CA GLU A 684 -27.28 7.71 -4.34
C GLU A 684 -27.67 7.30 -2.93
N GLU A 685 -26.72 6.87 -2.10
CA GLU A 685 -26.96 6.47 -0.72
C GLU A 685 -27.48 7.65 0.13
N ILE A 686 -26.90 8.84 -0.06
CA ILE A 686 -27.37 10.06 0.64
C ILE A 686 -28.82 10.38 0.25
N LEU A 687 -29.14 10.39 -1.04
CA LEU A 687 -30.48 10.74 -1.52
C LEU A 687 -31.50 9.65 -1.21
N GLY A 688 -31.16 8.39 -1.49
CA GLY A 688 -32.00 7.22 -1.32
C GLY A 688 -32.22 6.87 0.14
N SER A 689 -31.14 6.51 0.85
CA SER A 689 -31.23 5.99 2.22
C SER A 689 -31.52 7.09 3.25
N LYS A 690 -30.88 8.27 3.16
CA LYS A 690 -31.07 9.33 4.16
C LYS A 690 -32.27 10.23 3.90
N LEU A 691 -32.53 10.60 2.63
CA LEU A 691 -33.66 11.48 2.28
C LEU A 691 -34.92 10.72 1.83
N GLY A 692 -34.85 9.39 1.70
CA GLY A 692 -35.99 8.57 1.28
C GLY A 692 -36.35 8.75 -0.20
N TRP A 693 -35.41 9.22 -1.03
CA TRP A 693 -35.66 9.37 -2.47
C TRP A 693 -35.74 7.99 -3.12
N ARG A 694 -36.42 7.95 -4.27
CA ARG A 694 -36.45 6.77 -5.11
C ARG A 694 -35.26 6.80 -6.05
N THR A 695 -34.59 5.68 -6.19
CA THR A 695 -33.41 5.57 -7.05
C THR A 695 -33.55 4.41 -8.03
N LEU A 696 -33.02 4.58 -9.22
CA LEU A 696 -32.93 3.54 -10.24
C LEU A 696 -31.68 3.78 -11.10
N SER A 697 -31.17 2.73 -11.73
CA SER A 697 -30.14 2.85 -12.74
C SER A 697 -30.63 2.22 -14.04
N CYS A 698 -30.52 2.96 -15.13
CA CYS A 698 -30.66 2.44 -16.49
C CYS A 698 -29.50 2.91 -17.37
N VAL A 699 -28.45 3.44 -16.74
CA VAL A 699 -27.30 4.08 -17.36
C VAL A 699 -26.08 3.71 -16.53
N ALA A 700 -24.96 3.43 -17.18
CA ALA A 700 -23.68 3.20 -16.54
C ALA A 700 -22.61 4.08 -17.18
N GLU A 701 -21.65 4.53 -16.41
CA GLU A 701 -20.43 5.15 -16.91
C GLU A 701 -19.54 4.04 -17.52
N GLU A 702 -19.25 4.15 -18.82
CA GLU A 702 -18.56 3.08 -19.58
C GLU A 702 -17.04 3.29 -19.54
N ARG A 703 -16.41 2.72 -18.50
CA ARG A 703 -14.99 2.87 -18.22
C ARG A 703 -14.14 1.78 -18.86
N VAL A 704 -12.98 2.13 -19.38
CA VAL A 704 -11.91 1.21 -19.76
C VAL A 704 -10.79 1.31 -18.73
N PRO A 705 -10.62 0.30 -17.86
CA PRO A 705 -9.41 0.18 -17.07
C PRO A 705 -8.25 -0.12 -18.03
N ILE A 706 -7.21 0.72 -17.99
CA ILE A 706 -6.13 0.71 -18.98
C ILE A 706 -5.42 -0.66 -19.05
N GLU A 707 -5.24 -1.33 -17.90
CA GLU A 707 -4.65 -2.67 -17.82
C GLU A 707 -5.46 -3.74 -18.57
N SER A 708 -6.77 -3.52 -18.71
CA SER A 708 -7.70 -4.44 -19.39
C SER A 708 -8.15 -3.96 -20.77
N ALA A 709 -7.53 -2.88 -21.28
CA ALA A 709 -7.88 -2.31 -22.57
C ALA A 709 -7.64 -3.33 -23.70
N LYS A 710 -8.67 -3.58 -24.51
CA LYS A 710 -8.59 -4.49 -25.66
C LYS A 710 -7.98 -3.76 -26.86
N LYS A 711 -7.05 -4.41 -27.54
CA LYS A 711 -6.49 -3.91 -28.81
C LYS A 711 -7.46 -4.11 -29.96
N VAL A 712 -7.50 -3.14 -30.88
CA VAL A 712 -8.29 -3.18 -32.12
C VAL A 712 -7.41 -3.35 -33.35
N GLY A 713 -6.42 -4.24 -33.27
CA GLY A 713 -5.32 -4.36 -34.25
C GLY A 713 -5.73 -4.56 -35.71
N LYS A 714 -6.89 -5.18 -35.99
CA LYS A 714 -7.42 -5.27 -37.36
C LYS A 714 -7.83 -3.90 -37.91
N LYS A 715 -8.44 -3.06 -37.09
CA LYS A 715 -8.91 -1.72 -37.47
C LYS A 715 -7.75 -0.72 -37.58
N GLU A 716 -6.76 -0.87 -36.72
CA GLU A 716 -5.50 -0.12 -36.80
C GLU A 716 -4.80 -0.34 -38.15
N ARG A 717 -4.60 -1.60 -38.55
CA ARG A 717 -4.02 -1.93 -39.86
C ARG A 717 -4.86 -1.41 -41.02
N GLN A 718 -6.18 -1.49 -40.94
CA GLN A 718 -7.07 -0.96 -41.98
C GLN A 718 -6.93 0.56 -42.19
N ALA A 719 -6.76 1.32 -41.10
CA ALA A 719 -6.52 2.75 -41.17
C ALA A 719 -5.12 3.05 -41.74
N GLU A 720 -4.10 2.32 -41.31
CA GLU A 720 -2.72 2.44 -41.79
C GLU A 720 -2.60 2.11 -43.29
N ASP A 721 -3.22 1.02 -43.74
CA ASP A 721 -3.26 0.61 -45.16
C ASP A 721 -3.95 1.67 -46.04
N ALA A 722 -4.97 2.34 -45.49
CA ALA A 722 -5.64 3.47 -46.12
C ALA A 722 -4.83 4.78 -46.08
N GLY A 723 -3.66 4.77 -45.43
CA GLY A 723 -2.75 5.91 -45.36
C GLY A 723 -3.13 6.97 -44.34
N VAL A 724 -3.81 6.57 -43.27
CA VAL A 724 -4.15 7.48 -42.17
C VAL A 724 -2.96 7.66 -41.24
N THR A 725 -2.63 8.91 -40.91
CA THR A 725 -1.63 9.25 -39.89
C THR A 725 -2.29 9.81 -38.65
N ILE A 726 -1.87 9.34 -37.46
CA ILE A 726 -2.37 9.83 -36.17
C ILE A 726 -1.37 10.80 -35.57
N HIS A 727 -1.88 11.93 -35.08
CA HIS A 727 -1.11 12.98 -34.45
C HIS A 727 -1.64 13.24 -33.04
N GLU A 728 -0.74 13.58 -32.12
CA GLU A 728 -1.05 14.02 -30.76
C GLU A 728 -0.43 15.41 -30.53
N HIS A 729 -1.22 16.34 -30.00
CA HIS A 729 -0.73 17.67 -29.64
C HIS A 729 -0.05 17.63 -28.25
N PRO A 730 1.16 18.19 -28.08
CA PRO A 730 1.84 18.24 -26.80
C PRO A 730 1.01 18.94 -25.71
N VAL A 731 0.95 18.32 -24.53
CA VAL A 731 0.25 18.87 -23.36
C VAL A 731 0.90 20.20 -22.92
N GLY A 732 0.09 21.22 -22.65
CA GLY A 732 0.54 22.51 -22.13
C GLY A 732 1.04 23.52 -23.18
N GLN A 733 1.06 23.16 -24.47
CA GLN A 733 1.37 24.10 -25.56
C GLN A 733 0.10 24.68 -26.18
N PRO A 734 0.09 25.96 -26.58
CA PRO A 734 -1.08 26.56 -27.24
C PRO A 734 -1.35 25.87 -28.58
N LEU A 735 -2.61 25.53 -28.84
CA LEU A 735 -3.04 24.94 -30.11
C LEU A 735 -2.98 25.99 -31.23
N PRO A 736 -2.38 25.67 -32.40
CA PRO A 736 -2.36 26.57 -33.54
C PRO A 736 -3.76 26.97 -34.00
N GLN A 737 -3.97 28.25 -34.34
CA GLN A 737 -5.25 28.76 -34.83
C GLN A 737 -5.69 28.04 -36.11
N GLU A 738 -4.77 27.83 -37.05
CA GLU A 738 -5.00 27.16 -38.32
C GLU A 738 -5.56 25.74 -38.14
N PHE A 739 -5.02 24.98 -37.18
CA PHE A 739 -5.52 23.65 -36.84
C PHE A 739 -6.97 23.70 -36.34
N ARG A 740 -7.28 24.66 -35.45
CA ARG A 740 -8.66 24.83 -34.94
C ARG A 740 -9.63 25.17 -36.07
N ASP A 741 -9.22 26.00 -37.02
CA ASP A 741 -10.06 26.40 -38.16
C ASP A 741 -10.33 25.21 -39.10
N ARG A 742 -9.31 24.39 -39.38
CA ARG A 742 -9.47 23.12 -40.13
C ARG A 742 -10.44 22.18 -39.42
N CYS A 743 -10.28 21.95 -38.11
CA CYS A 743 -11.20 21.13 -37.33
C CYS A 743 -12.63 21.70 -37.30
N ASN A 744 -12.79 23.02 -37.14
CA ASN A 744 -14.10 23.68 -37.13
C ASN A 744 -14.85 23.46 -38.44
N LYS A 745 -14.16 23.58 -39.59
CA LYS A 745 -14.73 23.27 -40.90
C LYS A 745 -15.26 21.83 -40.96
N ARG A 746 -14.44 20.86 -40.55
CA ARG A 746 -14.82 19.43 -40.56
C ARG A 746 -15.94 19.10 -39.56
N ILE A 747 -15.98 19.77 -38.41
CA ILE A 747 -17.09 19.66 -37.46
C ILE A 747 -18.40 20.19 -38.07
N GLN A 748 -18.35 21.28 -38.83
CA GLN A 748 -19.54 21.77 -39.54
C GLN A 748 -19.98 20.83 -40.67
N ASP A 749 -19.04 20.31 -41.46
CA ASP A 749 -19.33 19.28 -42.48
C ASP A 749 -20.03 18.06 -41.85
N TRP A 750 -19.55 17.63 -40.70
CA TRP A 750 -20.12 16.53 -39.94
C TRP A 750 -21.51 16.85 -39.40
N LYS A 751 -21.73 18.06 -38.86
CA LYS A 751 -23.05 18.51 -38.41
C LYS A 751 -24.06 18.50 -39.57
N ASN A 752 -23.67 19.00 -40.74
CA ASN A 752 -24.52 19.08 -41.93
C ASN A 752 -24.88 17.70 -42.53
N ASN A 753 -23.99 16.70 -42.41
CA ASN A 753 -24.19 15.36 -42.99
C ASN A 753 -24.90 14.36 -42.04
N ARG A 754 -25.33 14.79 -40.86
CA ARG A 754 -26.02 13.92 -39.90
C ARG A 754 -27.39 13.47 -40.43
N LYS A 755 -27.57 12.15 -40.65
CA LYS A 755 -28.86 11.55 -41.00
C LYS A 755 -29.64 11.17 -39.72
N GLY A 756 -30.69 11.92 -39.41
CA GLY A 756 -31.63 11.67 -38.30
C GLY A 756 -31.80 12.88 -37.39
N THR A 757 -33.04 13.36 -37.22
CA THR A 757 -33.35 14.62 -36.51
C THR A 757 -33.36 14.53 -34.99
N LYS A 758 -33.04 13.39 -34.37
CA LYS A 758 -33.17 13.19 -32.92
C LYS A 758 -32.04 12.33 -32.36
N GLN A 759 -31.04 12.95 -31.74
CA GLN A 759 -30.02 12.24 -30.97
C GLN A 759 -30.06 12.68 -29.51
N VAL A 760 -30.02 11.72 -28.59
CA VAL A 760 -29.88 11.99 -27.15
C VAL A 760 -28.43 12.26 -26.81
N HIS A 761 -28.15 13.47 -26.31
CA HIS A 761 -26.82 13.83 -25.83
C HIS A 761 -26.88 14.79 -24.63
N ILE A 762 -25.88 14.68 -23.75
CA ILE A 762 -25.75 15.51 -22.54
C ILE A 762 -24.98 16.80 -22.82
N THR A 763 -24.11 16.78 -23.84
CA THR A 763 -23.09 17.80 -24.08
C THR A 763 -23.01 18.24 -25.53
N GLU A 764 -22.91 19.55 -25.76
CA GLU A 764 -22.71 20.12 -27.09
C GLU A 764 -21.28 19.89 -27.59
N VAL A 765 -21.10 19.78 -28.91
CA VAL A 765 -19.76 19.61 -29.50
C VAL A 765 -19.00 20.93 -29.48
N ARG A 766 -18.35 21.20 -28.35
CA ARG A 766 -17.52 22.39 -28.08
C ARG A 766 -16.09 21.96 -27.72
N PRO A 767 -15.25 21.56 -28.69
CA PRO A 767 -13.92 21.00 -28.43
C PRO A 767 -12.92 21.98 -27.81
N TRP A 768 -13.18 23.29 -27.85
CA TRP A 768 -12.23 24.34 -27.45
C TRP A 768 -12.52 25.00 -26.09
N VAL A 769 -13.53 24.54 -25.35
CA VAL A 769 -13.78 24.97 -23.97
C VAL A 769 -12.82 24.22 -23.04
N ASP A 770 -12.25 24.87 -22.03
CA ASP A 770 -11.34 24.24 -21.06
C ASP A 770 -10.15 23.49 -21.71
N MET A 771 -9.39 24.20 -22.55
CA MET A 771 -8.23 23.62 -23.25
C MET A 771 -7.10 23.21 -22.28
N GLU A 772 -7.02 23.83 -21.10
CA GLU A 772 -6.02 23.51 -20.06
C GLU A 772 -6.11 22.05 -19.63
N HIS A 773 -7.31 21.52 -19.48
CA HIS A 773 -7.55 20.15 -19.03
C HIS A 773 -7.81 19.17 -20.18
N ARG A 774 -7.59 19.58 -21.44
CA ARG A 774 -7.86 18.74 -22.61
C ARG A 774 -6.59 18.27 -23.33
N ARG A 775 -6.69 17.08 -23.93
CA ARG A 775 -5.70 16.58 -24.89
C ARG A 775 -6.38 16.32 -26.22
N TYR A 776 -5.63 16.54 -27.30
CA TYR A 776 -6.14 16.52 -28.65
C TYR A 776 -5.33 15.54 -29.47
N LEU A 777 -6.01 14.56 -30.05
CA LEU A 777 -5.46 13.65 -31.03
C LEU A 777 -6.33 13.74 -32.28
N TRP A 778 -5.71 13.69 -33.46
CA TRP A 778 -6.43 13.69 -34.72
C TRP A 778 -5.81 12.74 -35.71
N ALA A 779 -6.61 12.35 -36.70
CA ALA A 779 -6.19 11.52 -37.80
C ALA A 779 -6.25 12.33 -39.10
N GLU A 780 -5.20 12.28 -39.92
CA GLU A 780 -5.15 12.89 -41.26
C GLU A 780 -5.09 11.82 -42.35
N THR A 781 -5.69 12.10 -43.51
CA THR A 781 -5.54 11.26 -44.70
C THR A 781 -4.23 11.56 -45.43
N ARG A 782 -3.87 10.77 -46.45
CA ARG A 782 -2.70 11.02 -47.31
C ARG A 782 -2.71 12.41 -47.95
N GLU A 783 -3.90 12.96 -48.19
CA GLU A 783 -4.12 14.28 -48.78
C GLU A 783 -4.04 15.42 -47.75
N GLY A 784 -3.78 15.12 -46.47
CA GLY A 784 -3.68 16.12 -45.40
C GLY A 784 -5.04 16.64 -44.89
N GLU A 785 -6.15 15.98 -45.22
CA GLU A 785 -7.48 16.30 -44.71
C GLU A 785 -7.71 15.64 -43.35
N ILE A 786 -8.36 16.35 -42.41
CA ILE A 786 -8.65 15.79 -41.08
C ILE A 786 -9.80 14.78 -41.21
N ALA A 787 -9.47 13.51 -40.96
CA ALA A 787 -10.37 12.37 -41.05
C ALA A 787 -11.13 12.10 -39.74
N ALA A 788 -10.48 12.27 -38.59
CA ALA A 788 -11.11 12.11 -37.29
C ALA A 788 -10.47 12.99 -36.20
N LEU A 789 -11.22 13.29 -35.14
CA LEU A 789 -10.77 14.06 -33.98
C LEU A 789 -11.17 13.35 -32.68
N CYS A 790 -10.21 13.16 -31.78
CA CYS A 790 -10.40 12.66 -30.43
C CYS A 790 -9.96 13.73 -29.41
N VAL A 791 -10.90 14.12 -28.55
CA VAL A 791 -10.65 15.09 -27.47
C VAL A 791 -10.80 14.36 -26.14
N LEU A 792 -9.72 14.30 -25.39
CA LEU A 792 -9.69 13.78 -24.03
C LEU A 792 -9.87 14.93 -23.03
N HIS A 793 -10.64 14.72 -21.98
CA HIS A 793 -10.81 15.68 -20.88
C HIS A 793 -10.29 15.06 -19.59
N ARG A 794 -9.45 15.78 -18.85
CA ARG A 794 -8.96 15.33 -17.54
C ARG A 794 -10.10 15.36 -16.52
N LEU A 795 -10.22 14.30 -15.73
CA LEU A 795 -11.15 14.18 -14.61
C LEU A 795 -10.37 14.14 -13.29
N SER A 796 -11.05 13.86 -12.17
CA SER A 796 -10.38 13.59 -10.89
C SER A 796 -9.32 12.48 -11.02
N PRO A 797 -8.28 12.46 -10.17
CA PRO A 797 -7.29 11.39 -10.18
C PRO A 797 -7.88 9.97 -10.09
N ALA A 798 -9.01 9.81 -9.40
CA ALA A 798 -9.74 8.55 -9.31
C ALA A 798 -10.41 8.15 -10.64
N ASN A 799 -10.96 9.13 -11.38
CA ASN A 799 -11.73 8.91 -12.60
C ASN A 799 -10.88 8.96 -13.90
N GLY A 800 -9.66 9.51 -13.82
CA GLY A 800 -8.69 9.54 -14.91
C GLY A 800 -9.05 10.53 -16.02
N TYR A 801 -9.37 10.04 -17.22
CA TYR A 801 -9.73 10.87 -18.38
C TYR A 801 -11.06 10.44 -19.01
N GLN A 802 -11.78 11.39 -19.61
CA GLN A 802 -12.93 11.12 -20.46
C GLN A 802 -12.53 11.23 -21.93
N ILE A 803 -12.92 10.27 -22.77
CA ILE A 803 -13.02 10.47 -24.22
C ILE A 803 -14.27 11.32 -24.48
N LYS A 804 -14.10 12.64 -24.37
CA LYS A 804 -15.19 13.62 -24.41
C LYS A 804 -15.81 13.69 -25.81
N PHE A 805 -14.96 13.76 -26.83
CA PHE A 805 -15.40 13.74 -28.22
C PHE A 805 -14.58 12.74 -29.01
N ALA A 806 -15.25 11.88 -29.76
CA ALA A 806 -14.67 10.98 -30.75
C ALA A 806 -15.46 11.19 -32.05
N LEU A 807 -14.96 12.09 -32.89
CA LEU A 807 -15.64 12.56 -34.09
C LEU A 807 -15.01 11.89 -35.31
N ASP A 808 -15.83 11.12 -36.02
CA ASP A 808 -15.48 10.50 -37.29
C ASP A 808 -16.08 11.36 -38.42
N PHE A 809 -15.24 12.01 -39.22
CA PHE A 809 -15.68 13.01 -40.19
C PHE A 809 -16.12 12.39 -41.53
N PRO A 810 -17.03 13.04 -42.29
CA PRO A 810 -17.50 12.50 -43.57
C PRO A 810 -16.35 12.21 -44.54
N GLY A 811 -16.33 10.99 -45.09
CA GLY A 811 -15.28 10.53 -46.01
C GLY A 811 -14.05 9.90 -45.34
N SER A 812 -14.08 9.69 -44.01
CA SER A 812 -12.99 9.02 -43.31
C SER A 812 -12.82 7.55 -43.75
N PRO A 813 -11.57 7.07 -43.88
CA PRO A 813 -11.31 5.65 -44.13
C PRO A 813 -11.83 4.74 -43.01
N SER A 814 -12.22 3.51 -43.35
CA SER A 814 -12.71 2.56 -42.34
C SER A 814 -11.64 2.20 -41.31
N GLY A 815 -11.98 2.26 -40.02
CA GLY A 815 -11.06 1.97 -38.93
C GLY A 815 -10.32 3.17 -38.36
N THR A 816 -10.44 4.35 -38.99
CA THR A 816 -9.78 5.60 -38.56
C THR A 816 -10.09 5.94 -37.11
N ILE A 817 -11.38 6.01 -36.74
CA ILE A 817 -11.79 6.39 -35.39
C ILE A 817 -11.40 5.34 -34.34
N GLU A 818 -11.46 4.04 -34.68
CA GLU A 818 -11.01 2.99 -33.78
C GLU A 818 -9.50 3.04 -33.53
N ALA A 819 -8.71 3.28 -34.58
CA ALA A 819 -7.26 3.45 -34.47
C ALA A 819 -6.92 4.69 -33.60
N LEU A 820 -7.62 5.80 -33.82
CA LEU A 820 -7.42 7.04 -33.07
C LEU A 820 -7.74 6.89 -31.58
N ILE A 821 -8.85 6.22 -31.24
CA ILE A 821 -9.21 5.92 -29.85
C ILE A 821 -8.18 4.97 -29.22
N SER A 822 -7.73 3.95 -29.94
CA SER A 822 -6.70 3.03 -29.45
C SER A 822 -5.39 3.77 -29.14
N ALA A 823 -4.97 4.66 -30.03
CA ALA A 823 -3.79 5.51 -29.81
C ALA A 823 -3.95 6.42 -28.59
N ALA A 824 -5.14 7.02 -28.40
CA ALA A 824 -5.43 7.84 -27.23
C ALA A 824 -5.34 7.04 -25.91
N ILE A 825 -5.86 5.81 -25.89
CA ILE A 825 -5.77 4.91 -24.72
C ILE A 825 -4.30 4.55 -24.43
N GLN A 826 -3.50 4.26 -25.47
CA GLN A 826 -2.07 3.94 -25.33
C GLN A 826 -1.24 5.13 -24.85
N ALA A 827 -1.55 6.35 -25.32
CA ALA A 827 -0.93 7.57 -24.85
C ALA A 827 -1.20 7.82 -23.36
N LEU A 828 -2.44 7.59 -22.92
CA LEU A 828 -2.82 7.66 -21.49
C LEU A 828 -2.10 6.59 -20.65
N ALA A 829 -1.98 5.37 -21.17
CA ALA A 829 -1.24 4.28 -20.51
C ALA A 829 0.23 4.64 -20.27
N SER A 830 0.87 5.22 -21.29
CA SER A 830 2.27 5.67 -21.21
C SER A 830 2.46 6.83 -20.21
N ALA A 831 1.39 7.61 -19.97
CA ALA A 831 1.35 8.68 -18.98
C ALA A 831 0.98 8.22 -17.56
N GLY A 832 0.83 6.91 -17.32
CA GLY A 832 0.51 6.35 -16.00
C GLY A 832 -0.94 6.54 -15.55
N VAL A 833 -1.87 6.80 -16.49
CA VAL A 833 -3.30 6.91 -16.19
C VAL A 833 -3.90 5.53 -16.02
N GLN A 834 -4.74 5.34 -15.00
CA GLN A 834 -5.34 4.02 -14.69
C GLN A 834 -6.67 3.77 -15.40
N ASN A 835 -7.49 4.81 -15.56
CA ASN A 835 -8.84 4.70 -16.09
C ASN A 835 -9.10 5.75 -17.17
N VAL A 836 -9.85 5.35 -18.19
CA VAL A 836 -10.44 6.27 -19.17
C VAL A 836 -11.91 5.92 -19.34
N THR A 837 -12.79 6.88 -19.59
CA THR A 837 -14.22 6.62 -19.73
C THR A 837 -14.81 7.24 -20.98
N PHE A 838 -15.83 6.58 -21.56
CA PHE A 838 -16.56 7.08 -22.72
C PHE A 838 -17.77 7.95 -22.37
N GLY A 839 -18.03 8.20 -21.08
CA GLY A 839 -19.28 8.81 -20.63
C GLY A 839 -20.37 7.77 -20.39
N ALA A 840 -21.44 8.23 -19.75
CA ALA A 840 -22.71 7.53 -19.59
C ALA A 840 -23.19 6.80 -20.88
N GLY A 841 -23.46 5.50 -20.75
CA GLY A 841 -24.05 4.60 -21.75
C GLY A 841 -25.31 3.91 -21.20
N ALA A 842 -26.26 3.60 -22.07
CA ALA A 842 -27.55 3.04 -21.68
C ALA A 842 -27.44 1.53 -21.40
N LEU A 843 -27.98 1.06 -20.29
CA LEU A 843 -27.97 -0.36 -19.94
C LEU A 843 -29.08 -1.13 -20.70
N PRO A 844 -28.89 -2.42 -21.03
CA PRO A 844 -29.95 -3.24 -21.62
C PRO A 844 -31.17 -3.40 -20.72
N GLU A 845 -30.95 -3.41 -19.41
CA GLU A 845 -31.99 -3.57 -18.39
C GLU A 845 -31.87 -2.49 -17.31
N MET A 846 -33.00 -2.17 -16.69
CA MET A 846 -33.08 -1.23 -15.58
C MET A 846 -32.83 -1.97 -14.26
N VAL A 847 -31.93 -1.45 -13.45
CA VAL A 847 -31.66 -1.88 -12.07
C VAL A 847 -32.46 -0.97 -11.12
N THR A 848 -33.18 -1.57 -10.18
CA THR A 848 -33.89 -0.83 -9.13
C THR A 848 -32.93 -0.52 -7.98
N GLY A 849 -32.96 0.72 -7.47
CA GLY A 849 -32.23 1.10 -6.26
C GLY A 849 -33.16 1.28 -5.04
N GLY A 850 -32.76 2.13 -4.10
CA GLY A 850 -33.50 2.42 -2.87
C GLY A 850 -34.94 2.91 -3.08
N ASN A 851 -35.83 2.45 -2.20
CA ASN A 851 -37.24 2.87 -2.09
C ASN A 851 -38.12 2.66 -3.35
N LEU A 852 -37.75 1.72 -4.24
CA LEU A 852 -38.44 1.43 -5.49
C LEU A 852 -38.85 -0.04 -5.67
N ASP A 853 -39.96 -0.46 -5.04
CA ASP A 853 -40.37 -1.87 -5.01
C ASP A 853 -41.62 -2.25 -5.86
N GLY A 854 -41.72 -3.55 -6.14
CA GLY A 854 -42.96 -4.24 -6.50
C GLY A 854 -43.47 -4.03 -7.93
N VAL A 855 -44.66 -3.42 -8.06
CA VAL A 855 -45.40 -3.29 -9.32
C VAL A 855 -44.89 -2.12 -10.16
N ARG A 856 -44.45 -1.03 -9.51
CA ARG A 856 -43.97 0.20 -10.19
C ARG A 856 -42.62 0.00 -10.87
N ALA A 857 -41.69 -0.69 -10.22
CA ALA A 857 -40.42 -1.09 -10.83
C ALA A 857 -40.61 -1.88 -12.13
N ARG A 858 -41.53 -2.85 -12.13
CA ARG A 858 -41.88 -3.66 -13.33
C ARG A 858 -42.43 -2.80 -14.47
N ILE A 859 -43.24 -1.79 -14.16
CA ILE A 859 -43.81 -0.88 -15.15
C ILE A 859 -42.72 0.02 -15.74
N LEU A 860 -41.90 0.65 -14.90
CA LEU A 860 -40.79 1.52 -15.33
C LEU A 860 -39.79 0.75 -16.19
N SER A 861 -39.44 -0.48 -15.80
CA SER A 861 -38.57 -1.37 -16.58
C SER A 861 -39.16 -1.66 -17.97
N LYS A 862 -40.46 -1.97 -18.06
CA LYS A 862 -41.14 -2.21 -19.35
C LYS A 862 -41.18 -0.95 -20.23
N THR A 863 -41.41 0.21 -19.62
CA THR A 863 -41.39 1.50 -20.32
C THR A 863 -40.00 1.83 -20.84
N TYR A 864 -38.96 1.68 -20.01
CA TYR A 864 -37.57 1.89 -20.41
C TYR A 864 -37.17 0.97 -21.56
N LYS A 865 -37.46 -0.34 -21.48
CA LYS A 865 -37.15 -1.31 -22.54
C LYS A 865 -37.76 -0.92 -23.88
N THR A 866 -38.99 -0.38 -23.87
CA THR A 866 -39.66 0.12 -25.08
C THR A 866 -38.96 1.35 -25.64
N ILE A 867 -38.57 2.30 -24.79
CA ILE A 867 -37.87 3.54 -25.20
C ILE A 867 -36.46 3.22 -25.72
N ALA A 868 -35.70 2.38 -25.01
CA ALA A 868 -34.35 1.99 -25.37
C ALA A 868 -34.29 1.30 -26.74
N GLN A 869 -35.26 0.42 -27.02
CA GLN A 869 -35.41 -0.23 -28.33
C GLN A 869 -35.79 0.75 -29.45
N GLN A 870 -36.74 1.66 -29.20
CA GLN A 870 -37.19 2.63 -30.20
C GLN A 870 -36.12 3.67 -30.56
N LEU A 871 -35.36 4.12 -29.56
CA LEU A 871 -34.30 5.12 -29.72
C LEU A 871 -32.93 4.51 -30.01
N LYS A 872 -32.83 3.17 -30.11
CA LYS A 872 -31.57 2.43 -30.35
C LYS A 872 -30.44 2.84 -29.41
N LEU A 873 -30.76 3.07 -28.12
CA LEU A 873 -29.80 3.62 -27.15
C LEU A 873 -28.62 2.69 -26.86
N ILE A 874 -28.79 1.38 -27.09
CA ILE A 874 -27.79 0.33 -26.80
C ILE A 874 -26.71 0.22 -27.89
N ASN A 875 -26.97 0.69 -29.12
CA ASN A 875 -26.04 0.55 -30.25
C ASN A 875 -24.69 1.27 -30.03
N LYS A 876 -24.64 2.29 -29.16
CA LYS A 876 -23.38 3.00 -28.83
C LYS A 876 -22.47 2.18 -27.92
N SER A 877 -23.05 1.39 -27.02
CA SER A 877 -22.33 0.54 -26.08
C SER A 877 -21.58 -0.57 -26.81
N GLU A 878 -22.18 -1.19 -27.84
CA GLU A 878 -21.52 -2.22 -28.68
C GLU A 878 -20.24 -1.72 -29.37
N PHE A 879 -20.18 -0.44 -29.76
CA PHE A 879 -18.96 0.13 -30.35
C PHE A 879 -17.85 0.26 -29.31
N ARG A 880 -18.20 0.69 -28.09
CA ARG A 880 -17.24 0.97 -27.01
C ARG A 880 -16.71 -0.31 -26.36
N GLU A 881 -17.51 -1.38 -26.33
CA GLU A 881 -17.11 -2.73 -25.88
C GLU A 881 -15.88 -3.28 -26.59
N LYS A 882 -15.61 -2.84 -27.84
CA LYS A 882 -14.41 -3.20 -28.60
C LYS A 882 -13.12 -2.87 -27.84
N PHE A 883 -13.13 -1.86 -26.98
CA PHE A 883 -11.98 -1.39 -26.20
C PHE A 883 -11.90 -2.00 -24.80
N GLY A 884 -12.85 -2.87 -24.42
CA GLY A 884 -12.87 -3.52 -23.11
C GLY A 884 -13.57 -2.71 -22.02
N THR A 885 -14.64 -1.99 -22.36
CA THR A 885 -15.41 -1.23 -21.37
C THR A 885 -16.04 -2.11 -20.29
N LYS A 886 -16.07 -1.57 -19.07
CA LYS A 886 -16.82 -2.05 -17.92
C LYS A 886 -17.84 -0.99 -17.53
N ASN A 887 -19.00 -1.46 -17.06
CA ASN A 887 -20.11 -0.60 -16.67
C ASN A 887 -20.00 -0.27 -15.18
N ASP A 888 -19.81 1.02 -14.88
CA ASP A 888 -19.87 1.57 -13.52
C ASP A 888 -21.26 2.21 -13.33
N LEU A 889 -22.07 1.67 -12.42
CA LEU A 889 -23.49 2.05 -12.33
C LEU A 889 -23.63 3.50 -11.86
N VAL A 890 -24.45 4.27 -12.58
CA VAL A 890 -24.88 5.60 -12.15
C VAL A 890 -26.40 5.66 -12.02
N TYR A 891 -26.87 6.51 -11.12
CA TYR A 891 -28.25 6.47 -10.64
C TYR A 891 -29.02 7.73 -10.99
N ILE A 892 -30.33 7.55 -11.15
CA ILE A 892 -31.34 8.59 -11.24
C ILE A 892 -32.10 8.59 -9.92
N CYS A 893 -31.99 9.68 -9.18
CA CYS A 893 -32.60 9.88 -7.88
C CYS A 893 -33.67 10.96 -7.94
N TYR A 894 -34.85 10.69 -7.37
CA TYR A 894 -35.94 11.67 -7.34
C TYR A 894 -36.78 11.56 -6.06
N PRO A 895 -37.30 12.71 -5.54
CA PRO A 895 -38.09 12.71 -4.32
C PRO A 895 -39.44 12.01 -4.50
N PHE A 896 -40.13 11.71 -3.40
CA PHE A 896 -41.47 11.13 -3.44
C PHE A 896 -42.42 12.06 -4.23
N MET A 897 -43.15 11.50 -5.21
CA MET A 897 -43.97 12.24 -6.21
C MET A 897 -43.18 13.16 -7.16
N GLY A 898 -41.84 13.09 -7.17
CA GLY A 898 -40.96 13.91 -8.01
C GLY A 898 -40.94 13.51 -9.49
N LEU A 899 -41.12 12.23 -9.82
CA LEU A 899 -41.11 11.74 -11.21
C LEU A 899 -42.48 11.21 -11.64
N GLY A 900 -43.35 12.12 -12.10
CA GLY A 900 -44.63 11.82 -12.75
C GLY A 900 -44.55 11.86 -14.28
N VAL A 901 -45.70 11.84 -14.97
CA VAL A 901 -45.79 11.93 -16.45
C VAL A 901 -45.11 13.20 -16.99
N SER A 902 -45.26 14.32 -16.27
CA SER A 902 -44.59 15.58 -16.63
C SER A 902 -43.08 15.48 -16.49
N GLY A 903 -42.57 14.90 -15.38
CA GLY A 903 -41.13 14.70 -15.18
C GLY A 903 -40.50 13.75 -16.20
N GLY A 904 -41.18 12.65 -16.54
CA GLY A 904 -40.73 11.75 -17.61
C GLY A 904 -40.70 12.42 -18.98
N ARG A 905 -41.68 13.28 -19.31
CA ARG A 905 -41.65 14.09 -20.54
C ARG A 905 -40.53 15.14 -20.51
N THR A 906 -40.28 15.76 -19.37
CA THR A 906 -39.19 16.71 -19.18
C THR A 906 -37.83 16.05 -19.41
N LEU A 907 -37.59 14.85 -18.87
CA LEU A 907 -36.35 14.10 -19.13
C LEU A 907 -36.18 13.79 -20.62
N ILE A 908 -37.23 13.30 -21.28
CA ILE A 908 -37.17 13.03 -22.73
C ILE A 908 -36.90 14.33 -23.50
N LYS A 909 -37.61 15.43 -23.19
CA LYS A 909 -37.42 16.72 -23.85
C LYS A 909 -36.01 17.28 -23.64
N PHE A 910 -35.47 17.18 -22.43
CA PHE A 910 -34.12 17.66 -22.11
C PHE A 910 -33.04 16.94 -22.90
N PHE A 911 -33.25 15.65 -23.16
CA PHE A 911 -32.32 14.82 -23.91
C PHE A 911 -32.59 14.85 -25.42
N GLU A 912 -33.79 15.20 -25.89
CA GLU A 912 -34.08 15.38 -27.31
C GLU A 912 -33.57 16.74 -27.79
N ASP A 913 -32.62 16.76 -28.73
CA ASP A 913 -32.22 17.98 -29.44
C ASP A 913 -33.43 18.70 -30.06
N GLU A 914 -33.53 20.01 -29.83
CA GLU A 914 -34.07 20.95 -30.81
C GLU A 914 -32.94 21.28 -31.80
N ILE A 915 -33.05 20.79 -33.04
CA ILE A 915 -32.31 21.36 -34.17
C ILE A 915 -32.94 22.72 -34.51
#